data_AF-H3GF05-F1
#
_entry.id   AF-H3GF05-F1
#
_cell.length_a   1.000
_cell.length_b   1.000
_cell.length_c   1.000
_cell.angle_alpha   90.00
_cell.angle_beta   90.00
_cell.angle_gamma   90.00
#
_symmetry.space_group_name_H-M   'P 1'
#
loop_
_entity.id
_entity.type
_entity.pdbx_description
1 polymer ?
#
loop_
_entity_poly.entity_id
_entity_poly.type
_entity_poly.pdbx_seq_one_letter_code
_entity_poly.pdbx_strand_id
1 'polypeptide(L)'
;MASSVEPLLAETRAHLLHKQPDRARASFLRLPELEARRKSFLEATLRDFYAAGLFEVPVLLTFLEGLPSWHWTLDGCSVLHSVSSALRAPSSDAGGGGGALRALEVRQRKFPQLPLAFFLLKLMSHLEGSARVRAESYWYAWVSPTLRAVASGQPLELKILSRTGRSEYRQGDAGKEELLYAPGNAGTFDNDRRNALCWVGDDEQSQVAAWPEEKDRTKAQWRLIPSDVHSDTFMVQSVRFEEYLYSADYAKFKKDARGKTRSRVFSWRKAQEEPGPAGKWQLVALSVQERDVFALYNPYQREFLYAPTADMMDSKRRYVLTRAAPDGAREASNKEGGAMWCAWRIAPSQQSAMERGVEAFFSKQYPAAVEQLTQALQDLPDNTEHVKCFAYRMTANLRLRRFDLVAPDFQAIQALGGDKAAIFHGLAHLWEENASYLAAMATSSPDLQIQAIEISTSPDNPFFMRHQLSKGDDFFVRRDFQAAIVCYQEAATCTPTITSSASEGSNPEDPETTRQRVRAYVSCAKCFFALDETENAWQYLSIAHDIAGVSVEGEAAILLWKGKCCRAQKSYDESLQLLEKAFDRASAASAASVCSPSSAAGAPMSAAVLKRSILMEMKVVGLLRQGVYDTLLSTDENGSASHAADSNGVNGTEEGGALVSGGDAEKTLTQMMEIFHCPLSLELMDDPVTTPDGNTYERSMIEQHLEINGCFDPLTRAPLTKSQLHPNRALKQLMETLLSDHRLGLLLASCST
;
A
#
# COMPACT_ATOMS: atom_id res chain seq x y z
N MET A 1 15.12 -4.55 -30.74
CA MET A 1 14.48 -4.13 -29.48
C MET A 1 13.00 -4.53 -29.41
N ALA A 2 12.09 -3.94 -30.21
CA ALA A 2 10.64 -4.22 -30.08
C ALA A 2 10.19 -5.69 -30.34
N SER A 3 11.05 -6.53 -30.93
CA SER A 3 10.71 -7.87 -31.43
C SER A 3 10.59 -8.98 -30.39
N SER A 4 11.01 -8.79 -29.14
CA SER A 4 11.02 -9.83 -28.09
C SER A 4 9.91 -9.70 -27.03
N VAL A 5 9.21 -8.56 -26.97
CA VAL A 5 8.29 -8.25 -25.86
C VAL A 5 6.92 -8.91 -26.06
N GLU A 6 6.31 -8.76 -27.23
CA GLU A 6 4.97 -9.29 -27.52
C GLU A 6 4.81 -10.81 -27.35
N PRO A 7 5.77 -11.70 -27.75
CA PRO A 7 5.61 -13.14 -27.49
C PRO A 7 5.60 -13.48 -25.99
N LEU A 8 6.35 -12.78 -25.14
CA LEU A 8 6.33 -12.98 -23.68
C LEU A 8 5.02 -12.48 -23.04
N LEU A 9 4.46 -11.39 -23.56
CA LEU A 9 3.11 -10.92 -23.18
C LEU A 9 2.03 -11.93 -23.63
N ALA A 10 2.16 -12.52 -24.81
CA ALA A 10 1.26 -13.57 -25.30
C ALA A 10 1.37 -14.86 -24.46
N GLU A 11 2.58 -15.32 -24.12
CA GLU A 11 2.85 -16.44 -23.21
C GLU A 11 2.17 -16.21 -21.84
N THR A 12 2.34 -15.01 -21.28
CA THR A 12 1.71 -14.60 -20.01
C THR A 12 0.19 -14.62 -20.07
N ARG A 13 -0.41 -14.00 -21.11
CA ARG A 13 -1.87 -14.02 -21.32
C ARG A 13 -2.39 -15.45 -21.48
N ALA A 14 -1.68 -16.31 -22.20
CA ALA A 14 -2.06 -17.72 -22.38
C ALA A 14 -2.07 -18.50 -21.05
N HIS A 15 -1.05 -18.34 -20.20
CA HIS A 15 -1.05 -18.96 -18.86
C HIS A 15 -2.19 -18.45 -17.96
N LEU A 16 -2.56 -17.17 -18.06
CA LEU A 16 -3.73 -16.63 -17.34
C LEU A 16 -5.06 -17.22 -17.86
N LEU A 17 -5.22 -17.39 -19.17
CA LEU A 17 -6.39 -18.08 -19.76
C LEU A 17 -6.46 -19.56 -19.33
N HIS A 18 -5.32 -20.24 -19.22
CA HIS A 18 -5.21 -21.61 -18.74
C HIS A 18 -5.23 -21.76 -17.20
N LYS A 19 -5.53 -20.67 -16.46
CA LYS A 19 -5.61 -20.65 -14.99
C LYS A 19 -4.33 -21.06 -14.25
N GLN A 20 -3.17 -20.72 -14.82
CA GLN A 20 -1.84 -21.04 -14.28
C GLN A 20 -1.12 -19.76 -13.81
N PRO A 21 -1.53 -19.13 -12.68
CA PRO A 21 -1.02 -17.82 -12.26
C PRO A 21 0.48 -17.83 -11.92
N ASP A 22 1.04 -18.95 -11.49
CA ASP A 22 2.48 -19.10 -11.20
C ASP A 22 3.34 -19.08 -12.46
N ARG A 23 2.89 -19.77 -13.51
CA ARG A 23 3.55 -19.76 -14.83
C ARG A 23 3.39 -18.41 -15.52
N ALA A 24 2.23 -17.78 -15.40
CA ALA A 24 2.02 -16.41 -15.85
C ALA A 24 2.96 -15.41 -15.15
N ARG A 25 3.24 -15.59 -13.85
CA ARG A 25 4.26 -14.80 -13.14
C ARG A 25 5.66 -15.08 -13.69
N ALA A 26 6.04 -16.34 -13.86
CA ALA A 26 7.35 -16.71 -14.41
C ALA A 26 7.59 -16.18 -15.84
N SER A 27 6.58 -16.16 -16.72
CA SER A 27 6.68 -15.55 -18.04
C SER A 27 6.70 -14.02 -18.00
N PHE A 28 5.92 -13.40 -17.11
CA PHE A 28 5.89 -11.94 -16.95
C PHE A 28 7.21 -11.38 -16.42
N LEU A 29 7.87 -12.08 -15.50
CA LEU A 29 9.16 -11.67 -14.92
C LEU A 29 10.34 -11.76 -15.90
N ARG A 30 10.17 -12.39 -17.07
CA ARG A 30 11.16 -12.45 -18.15
C ARG A 30 11.13 -11.24 -19.09
N LEU A 31 10.26 -10.25 -18.85
CA LEU A 31 10.16 -9.03 -19.66
C LEU A 31 11.35 -8.07 -19.41
N PRO A 32 11.96 -7.47 -20.46
CA PRO A 32 13.05 -6.52 -20.31
C PRO A 32 12.57 -5.19 -19.73
N GLU A 33 13.46 -4.43 -19.07
CA GLU A 33 13.19 -3.08 -18.53
C GLU A 33 12.04 -3.04 -17.50
N LEU A 34 11.75 -4.17 -16.84
CA LEU A 34 10.51 -4.39 -16.10
C LEU A 34 10.26 -3.32 -15.01
N GLU A 35 11.24 -2.99 -14.17
CA GLU A 35 11.04 -2.03 -13.07
C GLU A 35 10.52 -0.65 -13.54
N ALA A 36 11.08 -0.14 -14.64
CA ALA A 36 10.74 1.15 -15.24
C ALA A 36 9.41 1.09 -16.01
N ARG A 37 9.10 -0.04 -16.66
CA ARG A 37 7.98 -0.16 -17.60
C ARG A 37 6.79 -0.98 -17.09
N ARG A 38 6.87 -1.57 -15.89
CA ARG A 38 5.89 -2.48 -15.28
C ARG A 38 4.43 -2.07 -15.46
N LYS A 39 4.10 -0.78 -15.29
CA LYS A 39 2.72 -0.30 -15.42
C LYS A 39 2.19 -0.45 -16.84
N SER A 40 3.01 -0.14 -17.85
CA SER A 40 2.65 -0.34 -19.26
C SER A 40 2.57 -1.83 -19.65
N PHE A 41 3.41 -2.69 -19.06
CA PHE A 41 3.32 -4.13 -19.29
C PHE A 41 2.12 -4.78 -18.58
N LEU A 42 1.80 -4.38 -17.34
CA LEU A 42 0.58 -4.80 -16.64
C LEU A 42 -0.66 -4.34 -17.40
N GLU A 43 -0.66 -3.10 -17.90
CA GLU A 43 -1.74 -2.58 -18.74
C GLU A 43 -1.87 -3.38 -20.05
N ALA A 44 -0.79 -3.57 -20.81
CA ALA A 44 -0.81 -4.36 -22.05
C ALA A 44 -1.14 -5.85 -21.85
N THR A 45 -0.82 -6.43 -20.68
CA THR A 45 -1.17 -7.82 -20.34
C THR A 45 -2.65 -7.95 -19.99
N LEU A 46 -3.17 -7.02 -19.17
CA LEU A 46 -4.46 -7.18 -18.52
C LEU A 46 -5.59 -6.47 -19.25
N ARG A 47 -5.39 -5.23 -19.74
CA ARG A 47 -6.45 -4.29 -20.12
C ARG A 47 -7.50 -4.87 -21.06
N ASP A 48 -7.09 -5.34 -22.24
CA ASP A 48 -8.03 -5.74 -23.29
C ASP A 48 -8.68 -7.10 -23.01
N PHE A 49 -7.92 -8.03 -22.44
CA PHE A 49 -8.42 -9.36 -22.05
C PHE A 49 -9.35 -9.29 -20.82
N TYR A 50 -9.11 -8.34 -19.91
CA TYR A 50 -10.03 -7.97 -18.83
C TYR A 50 -11.27 -7.27 -19.38
N ALA A 51 -11.14 -6.35 -20.34
CA ALA A 51 -12.28 -5.67 -20.97
C ALA A 51 -13.20 -6.65 -21.74
N ALA A 52 -12.64 -7.63 -22.44
CA ALA A 52 -13.36 -8.76 -23.02
C ALA A 52 -13.83 -9.79 -21.97
N GLY A 53 -13.33 -9.68 -20.73
CA GLY A 53 -13.61 -10.58 -19.62
C GLY A 53 -13.16 -12.02 -19.88
N LEU A 54 -12.08 -12.23 -20.62
CA LEU A 54 -11.54 -13.57 -20.91
C LEU A 54 -10.87 -14.20 -19.68
N PHE A 55 -10.41 -13.37 -18.74
CA PHE A 55 -9.84 -13.80 -17.47
C PHE A 55 -10.88 -13.92 -16.35
N GLU A 56 -10.66 -14.87 -15.43
CA GLU A 56 -11.44 -14.98 -14.18
C GLU A 56 -10.80 -14.14 -13.08
N VAL A 57 -11.63 -13.39 -12.33
CA VAL A 57 -11.17 -12.47 -11.27
C VAL A 57 -10.23 -13.13 -10.25
N PRO A 58 -10.52 -14.33 -9.70
CA PRO A 58 -9.66 -14.95 -8.70
C PRO A 58 -8.26 -15.26 -9.24
N VAL A 59 -8.16 -15.77 -10.48
CA VAL A 59 -6.88 -16.08 -11.14
C VAL A 59 -6.04 -14.82 -11.31
N LEU A 60 -6.66 -13.68 -11.65
CA LEU A 60 -5.97 -12.40 -11.74
C LEU A 60 -5.51 -11.87 -10.38
N LEU A 61 -6.34 -11.99 -9.35
CA LEU A 61 -5.97 -11.55 -8.00
C LEU A 61 -4.82 -12.41 -7.45
N THR A 62 -4.83 -13.73 -7.64
CA THR A 62 -3.71 -14.63 -7.30
C THR A 62 -2.44 -14.32 -8.12
N PHE A 63 -2.57 -13.94 -9.40
CA PHE A 63 -1.44 -13.47 -10.21
C PHE A 63 -0.84 -12.16 -9.66
N LEU A 64 -1.68 -11.18 -9.29
CA LEU A 64 -1.24 -9.91 -8.74
C LEU A 64 -0.68 -10.03 -7.31
N GLU A 65 -1.21 -10.96 -6.51
CA GLU A 65 -0.76 -11.25 -5.14
C GLU A 65 0.67 -11.81 -5.12
N GLY A 66 1.01 -12.68 -6.07
CA GLY A 66 2.33 -13.28 -6.19
C GLY A 66 3.38 -12.44 -6.93
N LEU A 67 3.17 -11.12 -7.13
CA LEU A 67 4.18 -10.25 -7.76
C LEU A 67 5.29 -9.87 -6.76
N PRO A 68 6.53 -9.61 -7.20
CA PRO A 68 7.69 -9.42 -6.31
C PRO A 68 7.60 -8.25 -5.32
N SER A 69 6.70 -7.29 -5.52
CA SER A 69 6.40 -6.28 -4.53
C SER A 69 4.96 -5.81 -4.61
N TRP A 70 4.42 -5.41 -3.46
CA TRP A 70 3.09 -4.82 -3.31
C TRP A 70 2.88 -3.56 -4.15
N HIS A 71 3.94 -2.83 -4.53
CA HIS A 71 3.86 -1.73 -5.49
C HIS A 71 3.27 -2.20 -6.82
N TRP A 72 3.72 -3.37 -7.31
CA TRP A 72 3.29 -3.93 -8.59
C TRP A 72 1.88 -4.52 -8.48
N THR A 73 1.54 -5.12 -7.34
CA THR A 73 0.17 -5.54 -7.00
C THR A 73 -0.79 -4.35 -7.04
N LEU A 74 -0.42 -3.22 -6.43
CA LEU A 74 -1.21 -1.99 -6.43
C LEU A 74 -1.29 -1.33 -7.82
N ASP A 75 -0.20 -1.28 -8.57
CA ASP A 75 -0.19 -0.83 -9.98
C ASP A 75 -1.14 -1.69 -10.84
N GLY A 76 -1.14 -3.02 -10.64
CA GLY A 76 -2.06 -3.95 -11.32
C GLY A 76 -3.51 -3.77 -10.91
N CYS A 77 -3.80 -3.63 -9.61
CA CYS A 77 -5.13 -3.29 -9.10
C CYS A 77 -5.65 -1.96 -9.66
N SER A 78 -4.77 -0.97 -9.90
CA SER A 78 -5.12 0.29 -10.56
C SER A 78 -5.55 0.08 -12.02
N VAL A 79 -4.91 -0.81 -12.77
CA VAL A 79 -5.36 -1.23 -14.12
C VAL A 79 -6.72 -1.93 -14.05
N LEU A 80 -6.92 -2.86 -13.11
CA LEU A 80 -8.22 -3.54 -12.98
C LEU A 80 -9.34 -2.53 -12.66
N HIS A 81 -9.08 -1.58 -11.76
CA HIS A 81 -10.04 -0.53 -11.41
C HIS A 81 -10.32 0.42 -12.58
N SER A 82 -9.31 0.87 -13.31
CA SER A 82 -9.50 1.83 -14.41
C SER A 82 -10.38 1.24 -15.53
N VAL A 83 -10.16 -0.04 -15.89
CA VAL A 83 -11.01 -0.74 -16.87
C VAL A 83 -12.40 -1.02 -16.31
N SER A 84 -12.53 -1.44 -15.04
CA SER A 84 -13.83 -1.56 -14.36
C SER A 84 -14.62 -0.25 -14.30
N SER A 85 -13.93 0.89 -14.23
CA SER A 85 -14.53 2.23 -14.26
C SER A 85 -14.97 2.61 -15.68
N ALA A 86 -14.10 2.42 -16.67
CA ALA A 86 -14.39 2.70 -18.08
C ALA A 86 -15.58 1.87 -18.62
N LEU A 87 -15.65 0.57 -18.26
CA LEU A 87 -16.78 -0.32 -18.59
C LEU A 87 -18.12 0.08 -17.95
N ARG A 88 -18.11 1.01 -16.98
CA ARG A 88 -19.30 1.55 -16.29
C ARG A 88 -19.69 2.96 -16.73
N ALA A 89 -18.97 3.57 -17.68
CA ALA A 89 -19.40 4.83 -18.26
C ALA A 89 -20.75 4.65 -18.99
N PRO A 90 -21.75 5.53 -18.79
CA PRO A 90 -23.05 5.39 -19.43
C PRO A 90 -22.95 5.64 -20.94
N SER A 91 -23.38 4.67 -21.75
CA SER A 91 -23.60 4.87 -23.18
C SER A 91 -24.81 5.79 -23.40
N SER A 92 -24.65 6.85 -24.19
CA SER A 92 -25.77 7.62 -24.71
C SER A 92 -26.68 6.76 -25.61
N ASP A 93 -27.98 7.06 -25.59
CA ASP A 93 -29.06 6.49 -26.39
C ASP A 93 -29.38 4.99 -26.24
N ALA A 94 -30.44 4.71 -25.45
CA ALA A 94 -31.31 3.53 -25.61
C ALA A 94 -32.68 3.74 -24.95
N GLY A 95 -33.59 4.50 -25.60
CA GLY A 95 -34.97 4.66 -25.12
C GLY A 95 -35.87 3.48 -25.50
N GLY A 96 -36.34 2.68 -24.52
CA GLY A 96 -37.27 1.57 -24.82
C GLY A 96 -37.51 0.59 -23.66
N GLY A 97 -38.28 0.97 -22.65
CA GLY A 97 -38.56 0.11 -21.48
C GLY A 97 -39.37 -1.15 -21.80
N GLY A 98 -38.68 -2.28 -21.98
CA GLY A 98 -39.19 -3.52 -22.59
C GLY A 98 -39.14 -4.82 -21.75
N GLY A 99 -38.95 -4.71 -20.43
CA GLY A 99 -39.47 -5.69 -19.47
C GLY A 99 -38.53 -6.78 -18.94
N ALA A 100 -37.85 -6.61 -17.81
CA ALA A 100 -37.36 -5.38 -17.16
C ALA A 100 -36.02 -5.74 -16.45
N LEU A 101 -35.31 -6.68 -17.07
CA LEU A 101 -34.47 -7.72 -16.45
C LEU A 101 -33.79 -8.56 -17.55
N ARG A 102 -34.37 -8.60 -18.76
CA ARG A 102 -33.57 -8.51 -20.00
C ARG A 102 -32.57 -7.37 -19.82
N ALA A 103 -31.29 -7.67 -19.86
CA ALA A 103 -30.19 -6.83 -19.39
C ALA A 103 -30.04 -6.56 -17.85
N LEU A 104 -30.37 -7.53 -16.98
CA LEU A 104 -29.36 -7.96 -15.96
C LEU A 104 -28.21 -8.68 -16.65
N GLU A 105 -28.49 -9.23 -17.84
CA GLU A 105 -27.52 -9.50 -18.89
C GLU A 105 -26.66 -8.24 -19.16
N VAL A 106 -25.42 -8.34 -19.64
CA VAL A 106 -24.63 -9.58 -19.69
C VAL A 106 -23.83 -9.68 -18.39
N ARG A 107 -24.57 -9.74 -17.27
CA ARG A 107 -24.12 -10.18 -15.94
C ARG A 107 -23.07 -9.27 -15.31
N GLN A 108 -23.36 -7.96 -15.26
CA GLN A 108 -22.44 -6.88 -14.85
C GLN A 108 -21.05 -6.94 -15.54
N ARG A 109 -20.96 -7.62 -16.69
CA ARG A 109 -19.76 -7.93 -17.47
C ARG A 109 -18.50 -8.17 -16.62
N LYS A 110 -18.63 -9.17 -15.74
CA LYS A 110 -17.56 -10.03 -15.18
C LYS A 110 -16.66 -9.52 -14.04
N PHE A 111 -16.81 -8.29 -13.55
CA PHE A 111 -16.01 -7.82 -12.39
C PHE A 111 -16.86 -7.19 -11.29
N PRO A 112 -17.20 -7.95 -10.22
CA PRO A 112 -17.76 -7.35 -9.03
C PRO A 112 -16.66 -6.55 -8.33
N GLN A 113 -16.99 -5.36 -7.82
CA GLN A 113 -16.07 -4.61 -6.96
C GLN A 113 -15.78 -5.33 -5.63
N LEU A 114 -16.60 -6.32 -5.27
CA LEU A 114 -16.58 -7.06 -4.02
C LEU A 114 -15.31 -7.94 -3.85
N PRO A 115 -14.91 -8.85 -4.77
CA PRO A 115 -13.60 -9.50 -4.70
C PRO A 115 -12.41 -8.54 -4.66
N LEU A 116 -12.48 -7.40 -5.37
CA LEU A 116 -11.43 -6.38 -5.28
C LEU A 116 -11.42 -5.69 -3.90
N ALA A 117 -12.58 -5.48 -3.28
CA ALA A 117 -12.70 -4.96 -1.92
C ALA A 117 -12.16 -5.96 -0.88
N PHE A 118 -12.55 -7.24 -0.94
CA PHE A 118 -11.97 -8.28 -0.09
C PHE A 118 -10.45 -8.42 -0.29
N PHE A 119 -9.97 -8.33 -1.54
CA PHE A 119 -8.55 -8.36 -1.84
C PHE A 119 -7.80 -7.15 -1.28
N LEU A 120 -8.33 -5.93 -1.45
CA LEU A 120 -7.75 -4.72 -0.85
C LEU A 120 -7.76 -4.79 0.68
N LEU A 121 -8.82 -5.33 1.30
CA LEU A 121 -8.90 -5.50 2.74
C LEU A 121 -7.87 -6.51 3.27
N LYS A 122 -7.73 -7.67 2.61
CA LYS A 122 -6.67 -8.66 2.88
C LYS A 122 -5.29 -8.00 2.73
N LEU A 123 -5.05 -7.34 1.60
CA LEU A 123 -3.79 -6.66 1.29
C LEU A 123 -3.44 -5.62 2.38
N MET A 124 -4.37 -4.74 2.76
CA MET A 124 -4.15 -3.75 3.84
C MET A 124 -3.79 -4.38 5.20
N SER A 125 -4.22 -5.61 5.48
CA SER A 125 -3.83 -6.33 6.70
C SER A 125 -2.39 -6.87 6.68
N HIS A 126 -1.79 -7.00 5.50
CA HIS A 126 -0.39 -7.43 5.29
C HIS A 126 0.54 -6.28 4.88
N LEU A 127 0.04 -5.05 4.76
CA LEU A 127 0.81 -3.88 4.36
C LEU A 127 1.11 -2.95 5.53
N GLU A 128 2.33 -2.44 5.52
CA GLU A 128 2.86 -1.42 6.43
C GLU A 128 3.28 -0.17 5.65
N GLY A 129 3.62 0.91 6.37
CA GLY A 129 4.25 2.09 5.78
C GLY A 129 3.41 2.78 4.70
N SER A 130 4.10 3.28 3.66
CA SER A 130 3.49 3.94 2.51
C SER A 130 2.62 3.01 1.64
N ALA A 131 2.88 1.71 1.70
CA ALA A 131 2.12 0.68 0.99
C ALA A 131 0.66 0.69 1.46
N ARG A 132 0.50 0.59 2.78
CA ARG A 132 -0.79 0.53 3.44
C ARG A 132 -1.61 1.77 3.15
N VAL A 133 -1.01 2.95 3.26
CA VAL A 133 -1.70 4.24 3.05
C VAL A 133 -2.12 4.44 1.59
N ARG A 134 -1.38 3.89 0.61
CA ARG A 134 -1.82 3.84 -0.79
C ARG A 134 -2.97 2.84 -1.02
N ALA A 135 -2.93 1.68 -0.36
CA ALA A 135 -4.04 0.73 -0.40
C ALA A 135 -5.30 1.29 0.30
N GLU A 136 -5.13 2.06 1.38
CA GLU A 136 -6.21 2.78 2.08
C GLU A 136 -6.80 3.91 1.21
N SER A 137 -5.99 4.66 0.45
CA SER A 137 -6.55 5.65 -0.49
C SER A 137 -7.35 4.99 -1.61
N TYR A 138 -6.89 3.83 -2.11
CA TYR A 138 -7.65 3.02 -3.08
C TYR A 138 -8.94 2.44 -2.48
N TRP A 139 -8.91 1.99 -1.23
CA TRP A 139 -10.09 1.52 -0.49
C TRP A 139 -11.18 2.60 -0.44
N TYR A 140 -10.84 3.82 -0.01
CA TYR A 140 -11.81 4.92 0.07
C TYR A 140 -12.22 5.49 -1.29
N ALA A 141 -11.33 5.55 -2.28
CA ALA A 141 -11.64 6.09 -3.61
C ALA A 141 -12.46 5.13 -4.48
N TRP A 142 -12.22 3.82 -4.38
CA TRP A 142 -12.75 2.84 -5.32
C TRP A 142 -13.98 2.10 -4.81
N VAL A 143 -14.11 1.90 -3.50
CA VAL A 143 -15.13 1.04 -2.87
C VAL A 143 -16.15 1.91 -2.11
N SER A 144 -17.45 1.78 -2.42
CA SER A 144 -18.50 2.55 -1.73
C SER A 144 -18.61 2.14 -0.25
N PRO A 145 -19.14 3.00 0.65
CA PRO A 145 -19.23 2.70 2.09
C PRO A 145 -19.95 1.40 2.37
N THR A 146 -21.00 1.11 1.60
CA THR A 146 -21.75 -0.13 1.65
C THR A 146 -20.89 -1.33 1.30
N LEU A 147 -20.12 -1.30 0.22
CA LEU A 147 -19.21 -2.40 -0.13
C LEU A 147 -18.03 -2.52 0.84
N ARG A 148 -17.55 -1.41 1.42
CA ARG A 148 -16.54 -1.41 2.50
C ARG A 148 -17.07 -2.08 3.76
N ALA A 149 -18.30 -1.74 4.17
CA ALA A 149 -18.99 -2.32 5.33
C ALA A 149 -19.34 -3.80 5.12
N VAL A 150 -19.82 -4.19 3.93
CA VAL A 150 -20.02 -5.60 3.54
C VAL A 150 -18.70 -6.39 3.66
N ALA A 151 -17.63 -5.91 3.03
CA ALA A 151 -16.36 -6.63 3.01
C ALA A 151 -15.68 -6.71 4.39
N SER A 152 -15.96 -5.77 5.29
CA SER A 152 -15.46 -5.76 6.68
C SER A 152 -16.44 -6.35 7.70
N GLY A 153 -17.57 -6.93 7.27
CA GLY A 153 -18.55 -7.59 8.15
C GLY A 153 -19.34 -6.65 9.08
N GLN A 154 -19.32 -5.34 8.81
CA GLN A 154 -19.93 -4.31 9.65
C GLN A 154 -21.47 -4.32 9.58
N PRO A 155 -22.16 -3.76 10.59
CA PRO A 155 -23.61 -3.54 10.56
C PRO A 155 -24.06 -2.67 9.39
N LEU A 156 -25.13 -3.11 8.72
CA LEU A 156 -25.79 -2.48 7.59
C LEU A 156 -27.27 -2.24 7.89
N GLU A 157 -27.81 -1.12 7.41
CA GLU A 157 -29.24 -0.86 7.30
C GLU A 157 -29.72 -1.23 5.90
N LEU A 158 -30.77 -2.06 5.82
CA LEU A 158 -31.42 -2.46 4.57
C LEU A 158 -32.71 -1.65 4.41
N LYS A 159 -32.73 -0.70 3.49
CA LYS A 159 -33.81 0.28 3.28
C LYS A 159 -34.54 0.02 1.97
N ILE A 160 -35.85 -0.18 1.97
CA ILE A 160 -36.63 -0.24 0.72
C ILE A 160 -37.02 1.17 0.24
N LEU A 161 -36.92 1.38 -1.07
CA LEU A 161 -37.28 2.65 -1.72
C LEU A 161 -38.75 2.63 -2.15
N SER A 162 -39.51 3.65 -1.74
CA SER A 162 -40.98 3.71 -1.71
C SER A 162 -41.44 5.11 -2.16
N ARG A 163 -42.62 5.36 -2.76
CA ARG A 163 -43.86 4.58 -2.89
C ARG A 163 -44.59 4.99 -4.18
N THR A 164 -45.12 4.04 -4.96
CA THR A 164 -45.78 4.22 -6.28
C THR A 164 -44.88 4.65 -7.46
N GLY A 165 -45.18 4.14 -8.65
CA GLY A 165 -44.36 4.33 -9.86
C GLY A 165 -44.59 5.65 -10.60
N ARG A 166 -44.36 6.79 -9.95
CA ARG A 166 -44.20 8.10 -10.60
C ARG A 166 -42.80 8.66 -10.33
N SER A 167 -42.25 9.35 -11.32
CA SER A 167 -40.82 9.66 -11.44
C SER A 167 -40.35 10.84 -10.57
N GLU A 168 -40.49 10.74 -9.25
CA GLU A 168 -39.99 11.75 -8.30
C GLU A 168 -39.20 11.13 -7.14
N TYR A 169 -38.22 10.27 -7.46
CA TYR A 169 -37.10 10.06 -6.56
C TYR A 169 -36.16 11.27 -6.64
N ARG A 170 -36.30 12.22 -5.72
CA ARG A 170 -35.24 13.19 -5.43
C ARG A 170 -34.22 12.54 -4.52
N GLN A 171 -32.96 12.60 -4.92
CA GLN A 171 -31.84 12.00 -4.21
C GLN A 171 -31.71 12.59 -2.79
N GLY A 172 -31.72 11.73 -1.76
CA GLY A 172 -31.53 12.13 -0.36
C GLY A 172 -32.79 12.40 0.47
N ASP A 173 -33.99 12.14 -0.04
CA ASP A 173 -35.25 12.32 0.71
C ASP A 173 -35.46 11.20 1.76
N ALA A 174 -34.78 11.32 2.89
CA ALA A 174 -34.73 10.32 3.97
C ALA A 174 -36.09 10.07 4.67
N GLY A 175 -37.07 10.95 4.48
CA GLY A 175 -38.44 10.77 4.98
C GLY A 175 -39.24 9.68 4.25
N LYS A 176 -38.71 9.11 3.16
CA LYS A 176 -39.38 8.08 2.34
C LYS A 176 -38.68 6.72 2.32
N GLU A 177 -37.62 6.55 3.11
CA GLU A 177 -36.88 5.29 3.25
C GLU A 177 -37.47 4.42 4.38
N GLU A 178 -37.83 3.17 4.08
CA GLU A 178 -38.41 2.23 5.05
C GLU A 178 -37.41 1.12 5.40
N LEU A 179 -37.21 0.82 6.69
CA LEU A 179 -36.15 -0.10 7.15
C LEU A 179 -36.62 -1.55 7.29
N LEU A 180 -35.79 -2.50 6.87
CA LEU A 180 -35.95 -3.94 7.14
C LEU A 180 -35.71 -4.21 8.63
N TYR A 181 -36.71 -4.78 9.29
CA TYR A 181 -36.81 -4.93 10.73
C TYR A 181 -37.02 -6.39 11.12
N ALA A 182 -36.17 -6.90 12.01
CA ALA A 182 -36.36 -8.18 12.69
C ALA A 182 -37.16 -7.96 13.98
N PRO A 183 -38.47 -8.28 14.04
CA PRO A 183 -39.22 -8.18 15.28
C PRO A 183 -38.71 -9.19 16.33
N GLY A 184 -38.98 -8.88 17.60
CA GLY A 184 -38.97 -9.87 18.67
C GLY A 184 -40.25 -10.73 18.68
N ASN A 185 -40.63 -11.23 19.86
CA ASN A 185 -41.68 -12.24 20.06
C ASN A 185 -43.07 -11.91 19.50
N ALA A 186 -43.36 -10.66 19.13
CA ALA A 186 -44.67 -10.19 18.64
C ALA A 186 -44.93 -10.45 17.13
N GLY A 187 -44.17 -11.33 16.48
CA GLY A 187 -44.23 -11.53 15.02
C GLY A 187 -43.71 -12.89 14.54
N THR A 188 -43.84 -13.94 15.34
CA THR A 188 -43.46 -15.32 14.99
C THR A 188 -44.29 -15.91 13.85
N PHE A 189 -43.70 -16.84 13.09
CA PHE A 189 -44.39 -17.65 12.08
C PHE A 189 -44.69 -19.06 12.63
N ASP A 190 -43.71 -19.64 13.30
CA ASP A 190 -43.82 -20.78 14.20
C ASP A 190 -43.01 -20.46 15.47
N ASN A 191 -42.90 -21.39 16.43
CA ASN A 191 -42.20 -21.14 17.69
C ASN A 191 -40.68 -20.86 17.54
N ASP A 192 -40.11 -21.18 16.37
CA ASP A 192 -38.66 -21.13 16.11
C ASP A 192 -38.27 -20.02 15.13
N ARG A 193 -39.23 -19.41 14.40
CA ARG A 193 -38.97 -18.45 13.29
C ARG A 193 -39.74 -17.16 13.43
N ARG A 194 -39.12 -16.01 13.13
CA ARG A 194 -39.76 -14.67 13.18
C ARG A 194 -39.89 -14.08 11.78
N ASN A 195 -41.08 -13.56 11.43
CA ASN A 195 -41.30 -12.95 10.11
C ASN A 195 -40.48 -11.65 10.00
N ALA A 196 -39.79 -11.44 8.87
CA ALA A 196 -39.16 -10.16 8.58
C ALA A 196 -40.21 -9.11 8.16
N LEU A 197 -40.03 -7.86 8.58
CA LEU A 197 -40.98 -6.76 8.36
C LEU A 197 -40.26 -5.53 7.79
N CYS A 198 -41.01 -4.61 7.18
CA CYS A 198 -40.55 -3.24 6.94
C CYS A 198 -41.23 -2.29 7.93
N TRP A 199 -40.48 -1.35 8.49
CA TRP A 199 -40.98 -0.28 9.36
C TRP A 199 -41.13 1.04 8.61
N VAL A 200 -42.22 1.73 8.90
CA VAL A 200 -42.62 3.03 8.35
C VAL A 200 -42.67 4.03 9.51
N GLY A 201 -41.92 5.13 9.40
CA GLY A 201 -42.05 6.25 10.34
C GLY A 201 -43.07 7.26 9.83
N ASP A 202 -44.15 7.46 10.58
CA ASP A 202 -45.10 8.54 10.35
C ASP A 202 -44.67 9.78 11.16
N ASP A 203 -44.03 10.75 10.51
CA ASP A 203 -43.81 12.11 11.05
C ASP A 203 -43.75 13.13 9.89
N GLU A 204 -44.86 13.81 9.60
CA GLU A 204 -44.98 14.74 8.47
C GLU A 204 -44.13 16.03 8.61
N GLN A 205 -43.47 16.21 9.75
CA GLN A 205 -42.76 17.43 10.14
C GLN A 205 -41.24 17.25 10.28
N SER A 206 -40.73 16.01 10.15
CA SER A 206 -39.30 15.70 10.22
C SER A 206 -38.80 15.12 8.90
N GLN A 207 -37.66 15.61 8.40
CA GLN A 207 -37.00 15.04 7.20
C GLN A 207 -36.34 13.68 7.47
N VAL A 208 -36.33 13.21 8.72
CA VAL A 208 -35.85 11.89 9.13
C VAL A 208 -36.96 11.18 9.89
N ALA A 209 -37.33 9.97 9.43
CA ALA A 209 -38.33 9.13 10.07
C ALA A 209 -37.95 8.83 11.54
N ALA A 210 -38.79 9.24 12.49
CA ALA A 210 -38.53 9.04 13.91
C ALA A 210 -38.59 7.55 14.28
N TRP A 211 -37.42 6.95 14.51
CA TRP A 211 -37.32 5.57 14.98
C TRP A 211 -37.64 5.47 16.47
N PRO A 212 -38.49 4.53 16.92
CA PRO A 212 -38.79 4.35 18.34
C PRO A 212 -37.58 3.79 19.10
N GLU A 213 -37.09 4.51 20.12
CA GLU A 213 -35.94 4.22 21.01
C GLU A 213 -34.65 3.68 20.35
N GLU A 214 -33.50 4.29 20.67
CA GLU A 214 -32.19 3.89 20.12
C GLU A 214 -31.87 2.39 20.29
N LYS A 215 -32.29 1.79 21.41
CA LYS A 215 -32.17 0.33 21.68
C LYS A 215 -32.81 -0.53 20.58
N ASP A 216 -33.92 -0.08 20.04
CA ASP A 216 -34.71 -0.80 19.05
C ASP A 216 -34.13 -0.67 17.63
N ARG A 217 -33.28 0.32 17.36
CA ARG A 217 -32.59 0.47 16.07
C ARG A 217 -31.70 -0.74 15.74
N THR A 218 -31.15 -1.40 16.76
CA THR A 218 -30.40 -2.66 16.62
C THR A 218 -31.17 -3.77 15.88
N LYS A 219 -32.50 -3.76 15.94
CA LYS A 219 -33.38 -4.73 15.26
C LYS A 219 -33.48 -4.48 13.75
N ALA A 220 -33.07 -3.30 13.27
CA ALA A 220 -32.99 -2.95 11.85
C ALA A 220 -31.57 -3.11 11.26
N GLN A 221 -30.61 -3.56 12.07
CA GLN A 221 -29.22 -3.77 11.68
C GLN A 221 -28.97 -5.22 11.24
N TRP A 222 -28.28 -5.38 10.12
CA TRP A 222 -27.99 -6.66 9.47
C TRP A 222 -26.52 -6.76 9.09
N ARG A 223 -25.95 -7.97 8.99
CA ARG A 223 -24.63 -8.24 8.39
C ARG A 223 -24.83 -9.05 7.11
N LEU A 224 -23.97 -8.83 6.13
CA LEU A 224 -23.89 -9.66 4.92
C LEU A 224 -22.63 -10.50 4.96
N ILE A 225 -22.76 -11.75 5.41
CA ILE A 225 -21.66 -12.70 5.52
C ILE A 225 -21.51 -13.41 4.17
N PRO A 226 -20.35 -13.39 3.49
CA PRO A 226 -20.17 -14.08 2.22
C PRO A 226 -20.32 -15.59 2.40
N SER A 227 -20.95 -16.25 1.42
CA SER A 227 -21.07 -17.72 1.41
C SER A 227 -19.72 -18.38 1.12
N ASP A 228 -19.02 -17.88 0.09
CA ASP A 228 -17.80 -18.46 -0.45
C ASP A 228 -16.77 -17.34 -0.69
N VAL A 229 -15.48 -17.69 -0.76
CA VAL A 229 -14.37 -16.74 -1.03
C VAL A 229 -14.54 -15.93 -2.33
N HIS A 230 -15.37 -16.43 -3.26
CA HIS A 230 -15.59 -15.84 -4.58
C HIS A 230 -17.01 -15.27 -4.78
N SER A 231 -17.90 -15.40 -3.80
CA SER A 231 -19.35 -15.31 -4.05
C SER A 231 -19.90 -13.89 -4.05
N ASP A 232 -20.74 -13.61 -5.04
CA ASP A 232 -21.74 -12.53 -5.08
C ASP A 232 -22.96 -12.80 -4.16
N THR A 233 -22.88 -13.87 -3.37
CA THR A 233 -23.96 -14.52 -2.63
C THR A 233 -23.61 -14.57 -1.14
N PHE A 234 -24.57 -14.17 -0.31
CA PHE A 234 -24.39 -13.88 1.10
C PHE A 234 -25.46 -14.54 1.95
N MET A 235 -25.15 -14.73 3.23
CA MET A 235 -26.11 -15.01 4.29
C MET A 235 -26.40 -13.69 5.01
N VAL A 236 -27.67 -13.26 5.03
CA VAL A 236 -28.07 -12.00 5.68
C VAL A 236 -28.39 -12.29 7.15
N GLN A 237 -27.57 -11.83 8.09
CA GLN A 237 -27.72 -12.09 9.53
C GLN A 237 -28.27 -10.86 10.26
N SER A 238 -29.24 -11.00 11.16
CA SER A 238 -29.68 -9.90 12.03
C SER A 238 -28.66 -9.65 13.15
N VAL A 239 -28.20 -8.41 13.33
CA VAL A 239 -27.20 -8.06 14.36
C VAL A 239 -27.73 -8.28 15.77
N ARG A 240 -29.02 -7.97 16.04
CA ARG A 240 -29.58 -8.06 17.39
C ARG A 240 -29.82 -9.49 17.90
N PHE A 241 -29.97 -10.44 16.98
CA PHE A 241 -30.39 -11.82 17.29
C PHE A 241 -29.46 -12.90 16.75
N GLU A 242 -28.52 -12.55 15.88
CA GLU A 242 -27.54 -13.44 15.22
C GLU A 242 -28.17 -14.51 14.30
N GLU A 243 -29.47 -14.36 14.00
CA GLU A 243 -30.24 -15.24 13.12
C GLU A 243 -30.17 -14.82 11.65
N TYR A 244 -30.08 -15.79 10.75
CA TYR A 244 -30.04 -15.57 9.30
C TYR A 244 -31.43 -15.44 8.67
N LEU A 245 -31.54 -14.72 7.55
CA LEU A 245 -32.74 -14.45 6.76
C LEU A 245 -32.97 -15.53 5.69
N TYR A 246 -34.18 -16.06 5.56
CA TYR A 246 -34.53 -17.12 4.61
C TYR A 246 -35.78 -16.77 3.81
N SER A 247 -35.84 -17.22 2.55
CA SER A 247 -37.10 -17.33 1.82
C SER A 247 -37.76 -18.67 2.12
N ALA A 248 -39.06 -18.67 2.41
CA ALA A 248 -39.81 -19.85 2.81
C ALA A 248 -39.92 -20.89 1.69
N ASP A 249 -39.42 -22.10 1.96
CA ASP A 249 -39.49 -23.26 1.09
C ASP A 249 -40.80 -24.04 1.27
N TYR A 250 -41.21 -24.26 2.52
CA TYR A 250 -42.58 -24.67 2.86
C TYR A 250 -43.47 -23.48 3.22
N ALA A 251 -44.80 -23.67 3.12
CA ALA A 251 -45.83 -22.69 3.44
C ALA A 251 -45.77 -21.35 2.65
N LYS A 252 -45.84 -21.42 1.31
CA LYS A 252 -45.98 -20.28 0.38
C LYS A 252 -47.35 -19.58 0.42
N PHE A 253 -47.79 -19.21 1.63
CA PHE A 253 -49.16 -18.82 1.93
C PHE A 253 -49.26 -17.45 2.63
N LYS A 254 -49.04 -16.40 1.82
CA LYS A 254 -50.06 -15.37 1.67
C LYS A 254 -50.50 -15.37 0.20
N LYS A 255 -51.81 -15.49 -0.06
CA LYS A 255 -52.38 -15.02 -1.32
C LYS A 255 -52.48 -13.51 -1.21
N ASP A 256 -51.92 -12.77 -2.15
CA ASP A 256 -52.13 -11.33 -2.22
C ASP A 256 -53.59 -11.00 -2.60
N ALA A 257 -53.96 -9.72 -2.58
CA ALA A 257 -55.29 -9.27 -2.98
C ALA A 257 -55.63 -9.54 -4.47
N ARG A 258 -54.69 -10.06 -5.26
CA ARG A 258 -54.84 -10.50 -6.66
C ARG A 258 -54.80 -12.04 -6.79
N GLY A 259 -54.81 -12.76 -5.66
CA GLY A 259 -54.85 -14.22 -5.59
C GLY A 259 -53.50 -14.94 -5.80
N LYS A 260 -52.40 -14.22 -6.08
CA LYS A 260 -51.08 -14.82 -6.36
C LYS A 260 -50.44 -15.31 -5.06
N THR A 261 -49.91 -16.53 -5.07
CA THR A 261 -49.13 -17.11 -3.97
C THR A 261 -47.75 -16.46 -3.88
N ARG A 262 -47.36 -16.02 -2.68
CA ARG A 262 -46.04 -15.47 -2.39
C ARG A 262 -45.38 -16.21 -1.23
N SER A 263 -44.07 -16.45 -1.31
CA SER A 263 -43.30 -17.05 -0.23
C SER A 263 -43.01 -16.00 0.86
N ARG A 264 -43.02 -16.40 2.13
CA ARG A 264 -42.69 -15.51 3.27
C ARG A 264 -41.18 -15.39 3.46
N VAL A 265 -40.76 -14.39 4.23
CA VAL A 265 -39.37 -14.22 4.65
C VAL A 265 -39.29 -14.21 6.18
N PHE A 266 -38.37 -15.00 6.74
CA PHE A 266 -38.22 -15.16 8.19
C PHE A 266 -36.76 -15.25 8.64
N SER A 267 -36.51 -15.06 9.94
CA SER A 267 -35.25 -15.41 10.60
C SER A 267 -35.29 -16.83 11.18
N TRP A 268 -34.12 -17.48 11.28
CA TRP A 268 -33.96 -18.88 11.73
C TRP A 268 -33.12 -19.00 13.01
N ARG A 269 -33.55 -19.87 13.92
CA ARG A 269 -33.04 -19.96 15.30
C ARG A 269 -32.29 -21.25 15.67
N LYS A 270 -32.29 -22.32 14.86
CA LYS A 270 -31.60 -23.57 15.26
C LYS A 270 -30.07 -23.39 15.19
N ALA A 271 -29.41 -23.31 16.34
CA ALA A 271 -27.98 -23.01 16.46
C ALA A 271 -27.02 -24.15 16.05
N GLN A 272 -27.53 -25.32 15.65
CA GLN A 272 -26.75 -26.52 15.28
C GLN A 272 -26.89 -26.90 13.80
N GLU A 273 -27.60 -26.11 12.99
CA GLU A 273 -27.89 -26.42 11.60
C GLU A 273 -27.44 -25.23 10.74
N GLU A 274 -26.49 -25.46 9.83
CA GLU A 274 -25.94 -24.40 8.96
C GLU A 274 -27.03 -23.82 8.03
N PRO A 275 -26.88 -22.56 7.57
CA PRO A 275 -27.79 -21.97 6.61
C PRO A 275 -27.87 -22.71 5.27
N GLY A 276 -28.89 -23.57 5.15
CA GLY A 276 -29.26 -24.25 3.92
C GLY A 276 -29.54 -23.28 2.76
N PRO A 277 -29.67 -23.78 1.52
CA PRO A 277 -29.66 -22.95 0.31
C PRO A 277 -30.76 -21.87 0.25
N ALA A 278 -31.86 -22.04 1.00
CA ALA A 278 -32.92 -21.04 1.16
C ALA A 278 -32.48 -19.75 1.89
N GLY A 279 -31.38 -19.80 2.65
CA GLY A 279 -30.79 -18.65 3.37
C GLY A 279 -29.70 -17.91 2.59
N LYS A 280 -29.39 -18.34 1.36
CA LYS A 280 -28.38 -17.71 0.49
C LYS A 280 -29.03 -16.68 -0.43
N TRP A 281 -28.52 -15.45 -0.40
CA TRP A 281 -29.04 -14.29 -1.13
C TRP A 281 -27.94 -13.61 -1.97
N GLN A 282 -28.18 -13.47 -3.27
CA GLN A 282 -27.29 -12.82 -4.22
C GLN A 282 -27.56 -11.31 -4.25
N LEU A 283 -26.49 -10.48 -4.19
CA LEU A 283 -26.60 -9.04 -4.40
C LEU A 283 -26.60 -8.72 -5.90
N VAL A 284 -27.67 -8.08 -6.37
CA VAL A 284 -27.84 -7.68 -7.77
C VAL A 284 -27.98 -6.16 -7.85
N ALA A 285 -26.89 -5.43 -8.11
CA ALA A 285 -26.95 -3.97 -8.20
C ALA A 285 -27.86 -3.52 -9.36
N LEU A 286 -28.76 -2.58 -9.10
CA LEU A 286 -29.81 -2.15 -10.03
C LEU A 286 -29.47 -0.87 -10.82
N SER A 287 -28.49 -0.10 -10.35
CA SER A 287 -28.05 1.13 -10.98
C SER A 287 -26.53 1.14 -11.13
N VAL A 288 -26.05 1.77 -12.21
CA VAL A 288 -24.61 2.05 -12.43
C VAL A 288 -24.21 3.38 -11.78
N GLN A 289 -25.18 4.29 -11.59
CA GLN A 289 -24.99 5.60 -10.97
C GLN A 289 -25.11 5.53 -9.45
N GLU A 290 -26.09 4.78 -8.93
CA GLU A 290 -26.25 4.54 -7.48
C GLU A 290 -25.63 3.19 -7.10
N ARG A 291 -24.37 3.22 -6.65
CA ARG A 291 -23.58 2.03 -6.28
C ARG A 291 -24.22 1.17 -5.18
N ASP A 292 -25.08 1.77 -4.37
CA ASP A 292 -25.56 1.20 -3.11
C ASP A 292 -27.03 0.74 -3.16
N VAL A 293 -27.62 0.64 -4.36
CA VAL A 293 -28.98 0.16 -4.60
C VAL A 293 -28.97 -1.21 -5.31
N PHE A 294 -29.49 -2.21 -4.61
CA PHE A 294 -29.46 -3.62 -5.01
C PHE A 294 -30.86 -4.25 -4.98
N ALA A 295 -31.06 -5.32 -5.75
CA ALA A 295 -32.05 -6.33 -5.44
C ALA A 295 -31.38 -7.51 -4.73
N LEU A 296 -32.04 -8.01 -3.68
CA LEU A 296 -31.66 -9.25 -2.99
C LEU A 296 -32.42 -10.39 -3.67
N TYR A 297 -31.69 -11.23 -4.42
CA TYR A 297 -32.24 -12.38 -5.14
C TYR A 297 -31.96 -13.68 -4.38
N ASN A 298 -32.90 -14.60 -4.30
CA ASN A 298 -32.73 -15.90 -3.67
C ASN A 298 -32.55 -16.98 -4.77
N PRO A 299 -31.33 -17.51 -5.02
CA PRO A 299 -31.09 -18.44 -6.13
C PRO A 299 -31.82 -19.77 -5.98
N TYR A 300 -32.13 -20.19 -4.75
CA TYR A 300 -32.83 -21.43 -4.44
C TYR A 300 -34.33 -21.36 -4.81
N GLN A 301 -35.04 -20.32 -4.36
CA GLN A 301 -36.45 -20.10 -4.73
C GLN A 301 -36.63 -19.48 -6.11
N ARG A 302 -35.60 -18.82 -6.66
CA ARG A 302 -35.64 -18.00 -7.90
C ARG A 302 -36.56 -16.79 -7.80
N GLU A 303 -36.63 -16.20 -6.60
CA GLU A 303 -37.48 -15.06 -6.28
C GLU A 303 -36.66 -13.91 -5.66
N PHE A 304 -37.15 -12.67 -5.77
CA PHE A 304 -36.53 -11.46 -5.23
C PHE A 304 -37.20 -11.01 -3.93
N LEU A 305 -36.42 -10.42 -3.01
CA LEU A 305 -36.88 -9.83 -1.76
C LEU A 305 -37.72 -8.57 -2.01
N TYR A 306 -38.93 -8.51 -1.45
CA TYR A 306 -39.92 -7.47 -1.76
C TYR A 306 -40.84 -7.17 -0.58
N ALA A 307 -41.03 -5.89 -0.26
CA ALA A 307 -42.00 -5.43 0.74
C ALA A 307 -43.24 -4.79 0.04
N PRO A 308 -44.35 -5.53 -0.11
CA PRO A 308 -45.61 -4.98 -0.64
C PRO A 308 -46.17 -3.78 0.13
N THR A 309 -46.70 -2.81 -0.61
CA THR A 309 -47.33 -1.58 -0.10
C THR A 309 -48.75 -1.77 0.42
N ALA A 310 -49.48 -2.78 -0.07
CA ALA A 310 -50.85 -3.10 0.35
C ALA A 310 -50.94 -4.15 1.48
N ASP A 311 -49.91 -4.98 1.68
CA ASP A 311 -49.88 -6.05 2.69
C ASP A 311 -49.35 -5.53 4.05
N MET A 312 -50.03 -4.51 4.59
CA MET A 312 -49.75 -3.96 5.93
C MET A 312 -50.00 -5.01 7.03
N MET A 313 -49.26 -4.90 8.14
CA MET A 313 -49.51 -5.61 9.41
C MET A 313 -50.30 -4.70 10.37
N ASP A 314 -49.88 -3.45 10.48
CA ASP A 314 -50.54 -2.35 11.19
C ASP A 314 -50.23 -1.03 10.45
N SER A 315 -50.46 0.14 11.05
CA SER A 315 -50.14 1.43 10.42
C SER A 315 -48.64 1.60 10.11
N LYS A 316 -47.75 1.07 10.96
CA LYS A 316 -46.30 1.31 10.91
C LYS A 316 -45.49 0.15 10.35
N ARG A 317 -46.08 -1.04 10.16
CA ARG A 317 -45.37 -2.27 9.76
C ARG A 317 -45.97 -2.94 8.53
N ARG A 318 -45.10 -3.47 7.66
CA ARG A 318 -45.44 -4.27 6.46
C ARG A 318 -44.76 -5.63 6.48
N TYR A 319 -45.38 -6.62 5.87
CA TYR A 319 -44.76 -7.94 5.65
C TYR A 319 -43.68 -7.87 4.57
N VAL A 320 -42.56 -8.55 4.79
CA VAL A 320 -41.55 -8.81 3.76
C VAL A 320 -41.76 -10.22 3.20
N LEU A 321 -41.80 -10.30 1.88
CA LEU A 321 -42.11 -11.50 1.10
C LEU A 321 -41.05 -11.67 0.01
N THR A 322 -41.16 -12.75 -0.75
CA THR A 322 -40.50 -12.87 -2.06
C THR A 322 -41.51 -12.87 -3.20
N ARG A 323 -41.05 -12.46 -4.38
CA ARG A 323 -41.81 -12.46 -5.64
C ARG A 323 -40.91 -12.97 -6.77
N ALA A 324 -41.43 -13.82 -7.64
CA ALA A 324 -40.79 -14.13 -8.92
C ALA A 324 -40.52 -12.84 -9.74
N ALA A 325 -39.62 -12.93 -10.72
CA ALA A 325 -39.33 -11.81 -11.63
C ALA A 325 -40.63 -11.19 -12.20
N PRO A 326 -40.72 -9.85 -12.34
CA PRO A 326 -41.85 -9.23 -13.00
C PRO A 326 -41.77 -9.52 -14.50
N ASP A 327 -42.53 -10.51 -14.96
CA ASP A 327 -42.76 -10.77 -16.38
C ASP A 327 -43.12 -9.47 -17.10
N GLY A 328 -42.56 -9.23 -18.29
CA GLY A 328 -42.61 -7.93 -18.98
C GLY A 328 -44.02 -7.41 -19.36
N ALA A 329 -45.07 -8.21 -19.11
CA ALA A 329 -46.46 -7.75 -19.14
C ALA A 329 -46.70 -6.74 -18.01
N ARG A 330 -46.68 -5.44 -18.35
CA ARG A 330 -47.09 -4.33 -17.47
C ARG A 330 -48.40 -4.68 -16.77
N GLU A 331 -48.39 -4.79 -15.43
CA GLU A 331 -49.61 -4.93 -14.61
C GLU A 331 -50.39 -3.59 -14.61
N ALA A 332 -51.00 -3.27 -15.75
CA ALA A 332 -51.57 -1.98 -16.10
C ALA A 332 -52.75 -1.59 -15.20
N SER A 333 -52.43 -1.02 -14.04
CA SER A 333 -53.38 -0.57 -13.04
C SER A 333 -52.94 0.78 -12.48
N ASN A 334 -53.83 1.78 -12.54
CA ASN A 334 -53.61 3.13 -11.99
C ASN A 334 -53.59 3.14 -10.44
N LYS A 335 -53.49 1.97 -9.80
CA LYS A 335 -53.16 1.72 -8.40
C LYS A 335 -52.21 0.52 -8.38
N GLU A 336 -50.97 0.72 -7.94
CA GLU A 336 -49.93 -0.33 -7.82
C GLU A 336 -49.66 -1.14 -9.11
N GLY A 337 -49.10 -0.49 -10.14
CA GLY A 337 -48.89 -1.10 -11.46
C GLY A 337 -47.78 -0.48 -12.33
N GLY A 338 -46.78 0.17 -11.72
CA GLY A 338 -45.61 0.68 -12.44
C GLY A 338 -44.68 -0.45 -12.90
N ALA A 339 -43.74 -0.14 -13.80
CA ALA A 339 -42.66 -1.07 -14.12
C ALA A 339 -41.66 -1.17 -12.96
N MET A 340 -41.10 -2.36 -12.73
CA MET A 340 -40.21 -2.70 -11.61
C MET A 340 -40.80 -2.49 -10.17
N TRP A 341 -40.05 -2.42 -9.04
CA TRP A 341 -38.65 -2.81 -8.67
C TRP A 341 -38.67 -3.61 -7.35
N CYS A 342 -37.61 -4.37 -7.10
CA CYS A 342 -37.28 -4.97 -5.80
C CYS A 342 -36.05 -4.25 -5.22
N ALA A 343 -36.11 -2.92 -5.14
CA ALA A 343 -34.96 -2.05 -4.88
C ALA A 343 -34.75 -1.78 -3.39
N TRP A 344 -33.61 -2.24 -2.89
CA TRP A 344 -33.12 -2.02 -1.53
C TRP A 344 -31.85 -1.17 -1.60
N ARG A 345 -31.88 0.01 -0.96
CA ARG A 345 -30.66 0.73 -0.61
C ARG A 345 -30.03 0.04 0.59
N ILE A 346 -28.77 -0.33 0.46
CA ILE A 346 -27.99 -0.92 1.54
C ILE A 346 -27.01 0.17 1.99
N ALA A 347 -26.98 0.49 3.27
CA ALA A 347 -26.11 1.54 3.83
C ALA A 347 -25.41 1.04 5.10
N PRO A 348 -24.22 1.55 5.46
CA PRO A 348 -23.62 1.26 6.77
C PRO A 348 -24.50 1.82 7.90
N SER A 349 -24.72 1.05 8.97
CA SER A 349 -25.49 1.52 10.14
C SER A 349 -24.75 2.59 10.95
N GLN A 350 -23.41 2.58 10.87
CA GLN A 350 -22.50 3.58 11.43
C GLN A 350 -21.38 3.84 10.42
N GLN A 351 -21.05 5.10 10.18
CA GLN A 351 -19.93 5.54 9.35
C GLN A 351 -19.28 6.73 10.06
N SER A 352 -17.96 6.71 10.24
CA SER A 352 -17.25 7.75 10.97
C SER A 352 -17.27 9.10 10.23
N ALA A 353 -17.13 10.21 10.95
CA ALA A 353 -17.00 11.54 10.34
C ALA A 353 -15.81 11.61 9.37
N MET A 354 -14.71 10.93 9.71
CA MET A 354 -13.53 10.79 8.87
C MET A 354 -13.87 10.15 7.51
N GLU A 355 -14.53 8.99 7.52
CA GLU A 355 -14.90 8.31 6.27
C GLU A 355 -15.83 9.14 5.40
N ARG A 356 -16.81 9.82 5.99
CA ARG A 356 -17.71 10.74 5.25
C ARG A 356 -16.91 11.88 4.62
N GLY A 357 -15.92 12.41 5.33
CA GLY A 357 -15.02 13.46 4.83
C GLY A 357 -14.11 13.01 3.69
N VAL A 358 -13.47 11.85 3.80
CA VAL A 358 -12.61 11.28 2.74
C VAL A 358 -13.44 10.85 1.52
N GLU A 359 -14.64 10.32 1.72
CA GLU A 359 -15.58 10.00 0.64
C GLU A 359 -16.06 11.25 -0.11
N ALA A 360 -16.45 12.31 0.62
CA ALA A 360 -16.80 13.60 0.03
C ALA A 360 -15.63 14.20 -0.76
N PHE A 361 -14.40 14.01 -0.30
CA PHE A 361 -13.18 14.42 -1.01
C PHE A 361 -13.04 13.72 -2.37
N PHE A 362 -13.09 12.38 -2.41
CA PHE A 362 -13.01 11.63 -3.68
C PHE A 362 -14.23 11.87 -4.59
N SER A 363 -15.39 12.16 -4.01
CA SER A 363 -16.61 12.59 -4.72
C SER A 363 -16.54 14.05 -5.24
N LYS A 364 -15.42 14.75 -5.02
CA LYS A 364 -15.18 16.16 -5.37
C LYS A 364 -16.11 17.17 -4.68
N GLN A 365 -16.80 16.74 -3.62
CA GLN A 365 -17.66 17.57 -2.77
C GLN A 365 -16.83 18.26 -1.68
N TYR A 366 -15.81 19.01 -2.10
CA TYR A 366 -14.79 19.59 -1.21
C TYR A 366 -15.33 20.41 -0.02
N PRO A 367 -16.45 21.18 -0.11
CA PRO A 367 -17.00 21.88 1.06
C PRO A 367 -17.46 20.92 2.16
N ALA A 368 -18.22 19.87 1.80
CA ALA A 368 -18.67 18.84 2.75
C ALA A 368 -17.50 18.01 3.28
N ALA A 369 -16.46 17.79 2.46
CA ALA A 369 -15.22 17.14 2.91
C ALA A 369 -14.53 17.95 4.02
N VAL A 370 -14.36 19.27 3.84
CA VAL A 370 -13.74 20.14 4.86
C VAL A 370 -14.55 20.14 6.16
N GLU A 371 -15.88 20.19 6.08
CA GLU A 371 -16.77 20.15 7.24
C GLU A 371 -16.65 18.81 8.00
N GLN A 372 -16.85 17.68 7.32
CA GLN A 372 -16.85 16.36 7.94
C GLN A 372 -15.45 15.95 8.45
N LEU A 373 -14.37 16.34 7.78
CA LEU A 373 -13.00 16.15 8.30
C LEU A 373 -12.71 17.06 9.51
N THR A 374 -13.34 18.24 9.61
CA THR A 374 -13.22 19.11 10.78
C THR A 374 -13.98 18.56 11.99
N GLN A 375 -15.13 17.93 11.77
CA GLN A 375 -15.82 17.14 12.80
C GLN A 375 -14.98 15.93 13.23
N ALA A 376 -14.39 15.20 12.28
CA ALA A 376 -13.55 14.04 12.57
C ALA A 376 -12.34 14.36 13.47
N LEU A 377 -11.75 15.56 13.32
CA LEU A 377 -10.65 16.05 14.16
C LEU A 377 -11.09 16.43 15.60
N GLN A 378 -12.39 16.32 15.93
CA GLN A 378 -12.93 16.43 17.29
C GLN A 378 -13.36 15.06 17.84
N ASP A 379 -13.84 14.16 16.97
CA ASP A 379 -14.31 12.82 17.33
C ASP A 379 -13.18 11.77 17.51
N LEU A 380 -12.02 11.96 16.88
CA LEU A 380 -10.91 11.00 16.86
C LEU A 380 -10.01 11.10 18.11
N PRO A 381 -9.66 9.99 18.77
CA PRO A 381 -8.69 10.00 19.88
C PRO A 381 -7.22 9.96 19.43
N ASP A 382 -6.94 9.37 18.26
CA ASP A 382 -5.57 8.99 17.87
C ASP A 382 -4.90 9.97 16.90
N ASN A 383 -3.71 10.45 17.28
CA ASN A 383 -2.85 11.38 16.53
C ASN A 383 -2.34 10.86 15.16
N THR A 384 -2.64 9.61 14.79
CA THR A 384 -2.30 8.98 13.50
C THR A 384 -3.32 9.35 12.42
N GLU A 385 -4.61 9.07 12.67
CA GLU A 385 -5.68 9.34 11.70
C GLU A 385 -5.92 10.84 11.51
N HIS A 386 -5.59 11.67 12.52
CA HIS A 386 -5.50 13.13 12.39
C HIS A 386 -4.69 13.58 11.18
N VAL A 387 -3.53 12.96 10.88
CA VAL A 387 -2.69 13.35 9.74
C VAL A 387 -3.38 13.11 8.39
N LYS A 388 -4.16 12.02 8.27
CA LYS A 388 -4.99 11.77 7.08
C LYS A 388 -6.08 12.84 6.95
N CYS A 389 -6.77 13.16 8.05
CA CYS A 389 -7.79 14.20 8.08
C CYS A 389 -7.23 15.57 7.67
N PHE A 390 -6.08 15.99 8.22
CA PHE A 390 -5.42 17.22 7.80
C PHE A 390 -4.98 17.19 6.34
N ALA A 391 -4.35 16.11 5.85
CA ALA A 391 -3.87 16.06 4.46
C ALA A 391 -5.01 16.14 3.41
N TYR A 392 -6.14 15.45 3.66
CA TYR A 392 -7.33 15.57 2.81
C TYR A 392 -8.04 16.92 2.97
N ARG A 393 -8.13 17.49 4.19
CA ARG A 393 -8.74 18.81 4.43
C ARG A 393 -7.94 19.94 3.79
N MET A 394 -6.62 19.94 3.97
CA MET A 394 -5.67 20.85 3.34
C MET A 394 -5.82 20.79 1.81
N THR A 395 -5.89 19.59 1.24
CA THR A 395 -6.07 19.42 -0.21
C THR A 395 -7.44 19.90 -0.67
N ALA A 396 -8.52 19.63 0.08
CA ALA A 396 -9.84 20.16 -0.22
C ALA A 396 -9.87 21.70 -0.19
N ASN A 397 -9.25 22.32 0.82
CA ASN A 397 -9.08 23.78 0.90
C ASN A 397 -8.29 24.34 -0.29
N LEU A 398 -7.22 23.66 -0.72
CA LEU A 398 -6.43 24.02 -1.89
C LEU A 398 -7.26 23.95 -3.19
N ARG A 399 -8.08 22.91 -3.39
CA ARG A 399 -9.01 22.83 -4.55
C ARG A 399 -10.17 23.85 -4.46
N LEU A 400 -10.49 24.33 -3.26
CA LEU A 400 -11.42 25.44 -3.01
C LEU A 400 -10.75 26.84 -3.08
N ARG A 401 -9.45 26.92 -3.42
CA ARG A 401 -8.64 28.16 -3.44
C ARG A 401 -8.58 28.91 -2.10
N ARG A 402 -8.73 28.20 -0.98
CA ARG A 402 -8.65 28.74 0.39
C ARG A 402 -7.23 28.61 0.93
N PHE A 403 -6.29 29.33 0.33
CA PHE A 403 -4.86 29.18 0.61
C PHE A 403 -4.48 29.49 2.06
N ASP A 404 -5.18 30.44 2.71
CA ASP A 404 -4.97 30.82 4.11
C ASP A 404 -5.18 29.65 5.09
N LEU A 405 -6.01 28.66 4.70
CA LEU A 405 -6.31 27.47 5.50
C LEU A 405 -5.37 26.29 5.21
N VAL A 406 -4.51 26.40 4.18
CA VAL A 406 -3.51 25.37 3.84
C VAL A 406 -2.33 25.42 4.82
N ALA A 407 -1.86 26.62 5.18
CA ALA A 407 -0.75 26.82 6.11
C ALA A 407 -0.99 26.21 7.51
N PRO A 408 -2.12 26.46 8.22
CA PRO A 408 -2.36 25.86 9.53
C PRO A 408 -2.55 24.34 9.49
N ASP A 409 -3.20 23.78 8.44
CA ASP A 409 -3.28 22.33 8.28
C ASP A 409 -1.88 21.70 8.08
N PHE A 410 -1.03 22.34 7.26
CA PHE A 410 0.35 21.89 7.03
C PHE A 410 1.21 21.96 8.30
N GLN A 411 1.10 23.06 9.07
CA GLN A 411 1.76 23.22 10.37
C GLN A 411 1.27 22.18 11.40
N ALA A 412 -0.03 21.86 11.42
CA ALA A 412 -0.57 20.82 12.29
C ALA A 412 -0.01 19.43 11.97
N ILE A 413 0.15 19.10 10.68
CA ILE A 413 0.81 17.84 10.29
C ILE A 413 2.29 17.84 10.71
N GLN A 414 3.02 18.95 10.53
CA GLN A 414 4.41 19.06 10.97
C GLN A 414 4.55 18.91 12.49
N ALA A 415 3.70 19.56 13.28
CA ALA A 415 3.67 19.44 14.74
C ALA A 415 3.35 18.03 15.22
N LEU A 416 2.59 17.25 14.43
CA LEU A 416 2.27 15.84 14.73
C LEU A 416 3.41 14.84 14.46
N GLY A 417 4.50 15.27 13.82
CA GLY A 417 5.86 14.71 13.93
C GLY A 417 6.16 13.30 13.39
N GLY A 418 7.46 13.09 13.11
CA GLY A 418 8.16 11.80 13.18
C GLY A 418 7.56 10.60 12.44
N ASP A 419 6.92 9.72 13.19
CA ASP A 419 6.61 8.32 12.82
C ASP A 419 5.67 8.16 11.61
N LYS A 420 5.14 9.27 11.09
CA LYS A 420 4.11 9.33 10.04
C LYS A 420 4.68 9.65 8.65
N ALA A 421 6.00 9.55 8.46
CA ALA A 421 6.64 9.57 7.13
C ALA A 421 6.00 8.55 6.17
N ALA A 422 5.58 7.39 6.69
CA ALA A 422 4.72 6.42 6.01
C ALA A 422 3.47 7.05 5.35
N ILE A 423 2.76 7.91 6.08
CA ILE A 423 1.54 8.57 5.60
C ILE A 423 1.88 9.63 4.55
N PHE A 424 2.93 10.43 4.76
CA PHE A 424 3.43 11.36 3.75
C PHE A 424 3.79 10.67 2.42
N HIS A 425 4.60 9.59 2.46
CA HIS A 425 5.00 8.86 1.26
C HIS A 425 3.85 8.03 0.63
N GLY A 426 2.89 7.55 1.42
CA GLY A 426 1.68 6.92 0.88
C GLY A 426 0.77 7.91 0.14
N LEU A 427 0.62 9.11 0.72
CA LEU A 427 -0.07 10.25 0.11
C LEU A 427 0.79 11.02 -0.91
N ALA A 428 1.98 10.52 -1.32
CA ALA A 428 2.84 11.16 -2.33
C ALA A 428 2.07 11.59 -3.58
N HIS A 429 1.17 10.74 -4.06
CA HIS A 429 0.26 11.02 -5.19
C HIS A 429 -0.59 12.29 -5.00
N LEU A 430 -1.06 12.56 -3.78
CA LEU A 430 -1.85 13.73 -3.41
C LEU A 430 -0.99 15.02 -3.48
N TRP A 431 0.28 14.93 -3.09
CA TRP A 431 1.25 16.02 -3.20
C TRP A 431 1.66 16.27 -4.66
N GLU A 432 1.91 15.22 -5.46
CA GLU A 432 2.19 15.32 -6.90
C GLU A 432 0.99 15.89 -7.68
N GLU A 433 -0.24 15.45 -7.38
CA GLU A 433 -1.48 16.01 -7.95
C GLU A 433 -1.70 17.47 -7.53
N ASN A 434 -1.29 17.87 -6.33
CA ASN A 434 -1.38 19.26 -5.87
C ASN A 434 -0.32 20.14 -6.54
N ALA A 435 0.93 19.69 -6.64
CA ALA A 435 1.98 20.40 -7.37
C ALA A 435 1.60 20.58 -8.86
N SER A 436 1.09 19.52 -9.50
CA SER A 436 0.61 19.56 -10.89
C SER A 436 -0.58 20.51 -11.06
N TYR A 437 -1.51 20.55 -10.10
CA TYR A 437 -2.64 21.47 -10.11
C TYR A 437 -2.23 22.93 -9.87
N LEU A 438 -1.25 23.19 -8.99
CA LEU A 438 -0.68 24.52 -8.80
C LEU A 438 0.06 25.00 -10.06
N ALA A 439 0.82 24.13 -10.73
CA ALA A 439 1.47 24.45 -12.01
C ALA A 439 0.46 24.72 -13.15
N ALA A 440 -0.66 23.98 -13.18
CA ALA A 440 -1.76 24.21 -14.10
C ALA A 440 -2.55 25.50 -13.78
N MET A 441 -2.70 25.85 -12.49
CA MET A 441 -3.27 27.13 -12.09
C MET A 441 -2.34 28.31 -12.46
N ALA A 442 -1.04 28.17 -12.24
CA ALA A 442 -0.04 29.16 -12.62
C ALA A 442 -0.10 29.46 -14.13
N THR A 443 -0.13 28.42 -14.98
CA THR A 443 -0.31 28.61 -16.44
C THR A 443 -1.68 29.19 -16.85
N SER A 444 -2.65 29.32 -15.94
CA SER A 444 -3.95 29.95 -16.20
C SER A 444 -4.08 31.41 -15.75
N SER A 445 -3.14 31.94 -14.95
CA SER A 445 -3.19 33.32 -14.45
C SER A 445 -1.80 33.80 -13.97
N PRO A 446 -1.23 34.87 -14.56
CA PRO A 446 0.15 35.28 -14.29
C PRO A 446 0.39 35.77 -12.85
N ASP A 447 -0.58 36.42 -12.21
CA ASP A 447 -0.41 36.96 -10.86
C ASP A 447 -0.28 35.85 -9.81
N LEU A 448 -1.03 34.75 -9.98
CA LEU A 448 -0.90 33.54 -9.15
C LEU A 448 0.30 32.67 -9.57
N GLN A 449 0.78 32.78 -10.81
CA GLN A 449 2.05 32.19 -11.21
C GLN A 449 3.22 32.85 -10.49
N ILE A 450 3.21 34.19 -10.43
CA ILE A 450 4.17 34.98 -9.65
C ILE A 450 4.07 34.58 -8.17
N GLN A 451 2.90 34.67 -7.53
CA GLN A 451 2.79 34.31 -6.10
C GLN A 451 3.15 32.84 -5.79
N ALA A 452 2.74 31.87 -6.62
CA ALA A 452 3.06 30.46 -6.37
C ALA A 452 4.54 30.13 -6.61
N ILE A 453 5.19 30.79 -7.56
CA ILE A 453 6.63 30.66 -7.81
C ILE A 453 7.41 31.41 -6.71
N GLU A 454 7.09 32.67 -6.40
CA GLU A 454 7.70 33.41 -5.28
C GLU A 454 7.62 32.63 -3.96
N ILE A 455 6.47 32.05 -3.63
CA ILE A 455 6.31 31.25 -2.40
C ILE A 455 7.10 29.93 -2.45
N SER A 456 7.31 29.30 -3.62
CA SER A 456 8.02 28.01 -3.71
C SER A 456 9.51 28.11 -4.06
N THR A 457 9.95 29.22 -4.66
CA THR A 457 11.31 29.41 -5.18
C THR A 457 12.02 30.67 -4.67
N SER A 458 11.39 31.53 -3.86
CA SER A 458 12.14 32.62 -3.21
C SER A 458 13.05 32.05 -2.11
N PRO A 459 14.35 32.44 -2.07
CA PRO A 459 15.25 32.10 -0.96
C PRO A 459 14.84 32.76 0.36
N ASP A 460 13.98 33.79 0.34
CA ASP A 460 13.43 34.44 1.55
C ASP A 460 12.38 33.58 2.27
N ASN A 461 11.92 32.46 1.68
CA ASN A 461 10.99 31.56 2.36
C ASN A 461 11.73 30.67 3.38
N PRO A 462 11.38 30.70 4.69
CA PRO A 462 11.95 29.82 5.72
C PRO A 462 11.90 28.31 5.42
N PHE A 463 11.03 27.88 4.50
CA PHE A 463 10.86 26.48 4.10
C PHE A 463 11.63 26.09 2.82
N PHE A 464 12.30 27.03 2.13
CA PHE A 464 12.97 26.79 0.84
C PHE A 464 14.00 25.65 0.92
N MET A 465 14.90 25.66 1.91
CA MET A 465 15.90 24.59 2.12
C MET A 465 15.25 23.20 2.27
N ARG A 466 14.16 23.09 3.03
CA ARG A 466 13.45 21.82 3.24
C ARG A 466 12.74 21.34 1.98
N HIS A 467 12.15 22.26 1.20
CA HIS A 467 11.52 21.92 -0.07
C HIS A 467 12.53 21.40 -1.09
N GLN A 468 13.65 22.11 -1.26
CA GLN A 468 14.71 21.75 -2.21
C GLN A 468 15.43 20.45 -1.80
N LEU A 469 15.67 20.20 -0.51
CA LEU A 469 16.12 18.91 0.00
C LEU A 469 15.17 17.76 -0.40
N SER A 470 13.86 17.95 -0.21
CA SER A 470 12.84 16.93 -0.54
C SER A 470 12.71 16.68 -2.05
N LYS A 471 12.95 17.70 -2.87
CA LYS A 471 12.96 17.63 -4.34
C LYS A 471 14.22 16.93 -4.86
N GLY A 472 15.38 17.22 -4.26
CA GLY A 472 16.62 16.48 -4.53
C GLY A 472 16.51 15.00 -4.14
N ASP A 473 15.89 14.68 -2.99
CA ASP A 473 15.67 13.30 -2.55
C ASP A 473 14.78 12.50 -3.53
N ASP A 474 13.78 13.12 -4.15
CA ASP A 474 12.93 12.50 -5.19
C ASP A 474 13.72 12.23 -6.49
N PHE A 475 14.50 13.21 -6.98
CA PHE A 475 15.39 13.00 -8.13
C PHE A 475 16.46 11.92 -7.85
N PHE A 476 17.02 11.88 -6.64
CA PHE A 476 17.97 10.85 -6.22
C PHE A 476 17.36 9.44 -6.26
N VAL A 477 16.11 9.27 -5.79
CA VAL A 477 15.38 8.00 -5.89
C VAL A 477 15.08 7.63 -7.36
N ARG A 478 14.84 8.62 -8.23
CA ARG A 478 14.68 8.43 -9.69
C ARG A 478 16.01 8.18 -10.43
N ARG A 479 17.16 8.22 -9.73
CA ARG A 479 18.54 8.18 -10.26
C ARG A 479 18.90 9.33 -11.21
N ASP A 480 18.17 10.45 -11.15
CA ASP A 480 18.54 11.69 -11.82
C ASP A 480 19.48 12.49 -10.91
N PHE A 481 20.74 12.03 -10.82
CA PHE A 481 21.73 12.62 -9.92
C PHE A 481 22.08 14.06 -10.30
N GLN A 482 21.97 14.43 -11.59
CA GLN A 482 22.28 15.77 -12.08
C GLN A 482 21.20 16.77 -11.65
N ALA A 483 19.91 16.44 -11.80
CA ALA A 483 18.82 17.28 -11.25
C ALA A 483 18.83 17.34 -9.71
N ALA A 484 19.20 16.23 -9.05
CA ALA A 484 19.34 16.19 -7.60
C ALA A 484 20.44 17.12 -7.08
N ILE A 485 21.62 17.15 -7.72
CA ILE A 485 22.75 18.03 -7.36
C ILE A 485 22.31 19.51 -7.34
N VAL A 486 21.60 19.97 -8.38
CA VAL A 486 21.15 21.38 -8.46
C VAL A 486 20.26 21.73 -7.26
N CYS A 487 19.25 20.90 -6.95
CA CYS A 487 18.35 21.16 -5.82
C CYS A 487 19.09 21.11 -4.47
N TYR A 488 20.06 20.21 -4.30
CA TYR A 488 20.87 20.15 -3.08
C TYR A 488 21.85 21.34 -2.97
N GLN A 489 22.41 21.83 -4.07
CA GLN A 489 23.23 23.06 -4.10
C GLN A 489 22.39 24.28 -3.72
N GLU A 490 21.21 24.46 -4.32
CA GLU A 490 20.24 25.53 -3.99
C GLU A 490 19.87 25.51 -2.50
N ALA A 491 19.66 24.33 -1.91
CA ALA A 491 19.43 24.19 -0.47
C ALA A 491 20.67 24.54 0.38
N ALA A 492 21.88 24.21 -0.08
CA ALA A 492 23.11 24.41 0.68
C ALA A 492 23.57 25.87 0.72
N THR A 493 23.33 26.65 -0.34
CA THR A 493 23.72 28.07 -0.43
C THR A 493 22.70 29.04 0.18
N CYS A 494 21.59 28.54 0.73
CA CYS A 494 20.51 29.38 1.25
C CYS A 494 20.86 30.02 2.62
N THR A 495 20.58 31.32 2.76
CA THR A 495 20.74 32.10 3.98
C THR A 495 19.37 32.61 4.46
N PRO A 496 18.75 32.00 5.49
CA PRO A 496 17.39 32.32 5.91
C PRO A 496 17.30 33.69 6.61
N THR A 497 16.43 34.58 6.12
CA THR A 497 16.28 35.96 6.56
C THR A 497 15.31 36.12 7.74
N ILE A 498 15.76 35.78 8.96
CA ILE A 498 15.02 36.09 10.21
C ILE A 498 15.71 37.24 10.95
N THR A 499 14.92 38.30 11.21
CA THR A 499 15.30 39.60 11.84
C THR A 499 16.15 39.48 13.12
N SER A 500 17.02 40.42 13.47
CA SER A 500 16.90 41.89 13.26
C SER A 500 18.25 42.63 13.19
N SER A 501 18.19 43.97 13.08
CA SER A 501 19.31 44.89 12.91
C SER A 501 20.26 44.95 14.13
N ALA A 502 21.42 44.29 14.04
CA ALA A 502 22.61 44.57 14.86
C ALA A 502 23.90 44.18 14.11
N SER A 503 24.95 44.98 14.32
CA SER A 503 26.39 44.79 14.04
C SER A 503 26.89 43.52 13.31
N GLU A 504 27.80 43.73 12.37
CA GLU A 504 28.78 42.71 11.92
C GLU A 504 29.50 42.10 13.15
N GLY A 505 29.23 40.84 13.46
CA GLY A 505 29.77 40.19 14.66
C GLY A 505 29.12 38.85 14.98
N SER A 506 29.69 37.78 14.43
CA SER A 506 29.54 36.36 14.81
C SER A 506 28.46 36.00 15.86
N ASN A 507 27.20 35.90 15.42
CA ASN A 507 26.19 35.08 16.11
C ASN A 507 26.12 33.69 15.44
N PRO A 508 25.93 32.61 16.19
CA PRO A 508 25.76 31.27 15.61
C PRO A 508 24.43 31.16 14.87
N GLU A 509 24.42 30.44 13.75
CA GLU A 509 23.19 30.07 13.04
C GLU A 509 22.34 29.11 13.88
N ASP A 510 21.02 29.06 13.60
CA ASP A 510 20.11 28.13 14.25
C ASP A 510 20.55 26.67 13.96
N PRO A 511 20.76 25.82 14.98
CA PRO A 511 21.33 24.48 14.81
C PRO A 511 20.51 23.56 13.89
N GLU A 512 19.20 23.82 13.71
CA GLU A 512 18.37 23.07 12.76
C GLU A 512 18.59 23.53 11.30
N THR A 513 18.89 24.82 11.06
CA THR A 513 19.39 25.28 9.75
C THR A 513 20.78 24.73 9.44
N THR A 514 21.71 24.73 10.41
CA THR A 514 23.05 24.14 10.27
C THR A 514 22.98 22.65 9.92
N ARG A 515 22.11 21.90 10.62
CA ARG A 515 21.83 20.48 10.33
C ARG A 515 21.32 20.24 8.91
N GLN A 516 20.41 21.10 8.42
CA GLN A 516 19.89 21.01 7.05
C GLN A 516 20.96 21.30 5.99
N ARG A 517 21.81 22.32 6.21
CA ARG A 517 22.90 22.65 5.29
C ARG A 517 23.95 21.53 5.21
N VAL A 518 24.30 20.94 6.36
CA VAL A 518 25.17 19.74 6.41
C VAL A 518 24.53 18.57 5.66
N ARG A 519 23.23 18.31 5.84
CA ARG A 519 22.49 17.28 5.07
C ARG A 519 22.54 17.55 3.57
N ALA A 520 22.40 18.81 3.13
CA ALA A 520 22.45 19.18 1.72
C ALA A 520 23.81 18.84 1.10
N TYR A 521 24.91 19.31 1.69
CA TYR A 521 26.27 18.99 1.19
C TYR A 521 26.60 17.49 1.23
N VAL A 522 26.20 16.78 2.29
CA VAL A 522 26.37 15.31 2.37
C VAL A 522 25.52 14.59 1.32
N SER A 523 24.38 15.14 0.88
CA SER A 523 23.60 14.58 -0.22
C SER A 523 24.15 14.95 -1.61
N CYS A 524 24.72 16.15 -1.82
CA CYS A 524 25.53 16.45 -3.01
C CYS A 524 26.63 15.40 -3.19
N ALA A 525 27.40 15.13 -2.13
CA ALA A 525 28.49 14.17 -2.16
C ALA A 525 28.05 12.74 -2.50
N LYS A 526 26.83 12.32 -2.12
CA LYS A 526 26.26 11.02 -2.56
C LYS A 526 25.97 10.99 -4.05
N CYS A 527 25.47 12.07 -4.63
CA CYS A 527 25.24 12.17 -6.08
C CYS A 527 26.56 12.09 -6.84
N PHE A 528 27.57 12.86 -6.42
CA PHE A 528 28.90 12.80 -7.04
C PHE A 528 29.56 11.42 -6.90
N PHE A 529 29.46 10.79 -5.72
CA PHE A 529 29.93 9.41 -5.53
C PHE A 529 29.16 8.39 -6.40
N ALA A 530 27.88 8.61 -6.67
CA ALA A 530 27.06 7.77 -7.56
C ALA A 530 27.29 8.06 -9.06
N LEU A 531 28.10 9.06 -9.39
CA LEU A 531 28.60 9.40 -10.73
C LEU A 531 30.10 9.07 -10.88
N ASP A 532 30.67 8.33 -9.93
CA ASP A 532 32.11 8.03 -9.79
C ASP A 532 33.05 9.26 -9.64
N GLU A 533 32.49 10.46 -9.40
CA GLU A 533 33.23 11.71 -9.18
C GLU A 533 33.69 11.85 -7.71
N THR A 534 34.59 10.96 -7.28
CA THR A 534 35.07 10.88 -5.88
C THR A 534 35.74 12.17 -5.37
N GLU A 535 36.49 12.88 -6.22
CA GLU A 535 37.14 14.15 -5.85
C GLU A 535 36.11 15.25 -5.53
N ASN A 536 35.04 15.35 -6.34
CA ASN A 536 33.97 16.31 -6.12
C ASN A 536 33.17 15.96 -4.86
N ALA A 537 32.92 14.67 -4.62
CA ALA A 537 32.34 14.19 -3.36
C ALA A 537 33.21 14.57 -2.14
N TRP A 538 34.53 14.39 -2.22
CA TRP A 538 35.47 14.75 -1.15
C TRP A 538 35.50 16.25 -0.84
N GLN A 539 35.43 17.10 -1.86
CA GLN A 539 35.35 18.56 -1.69
C GLN A 539 34.08 18.96 -0.93
N TYR A 540 32.91 18.49 -1.36
CA TYR A 540 31.65 18.79 -0.66
C TYR A 540 31.59 18.23 0.77
N LEU A 541 32.19 17.07 1.03
CA LEU A 541 32.34 16.52 2.38
C LEU A 541 33.32 17.30 3.26
N SER A 542 34.25 18.05 2.67
CA SER A 542 35.17 18.92 3.40
C SER A 542 34.50 20.25 3.75
N ILE A 543 33.81 20.88 2.78
CA ILE A 543 32.94 22.05 3.03
C ILE A 543 31.91 21.74 4.13
N ALA A 544 31.32 20.54 4.15
CA ALA A 544 30.39 20.12 5.19
C ALA A 544 31.03 19.95 6.59
N HIS A 545 32.34 19.70 6.66
CA HIS A 545 33.08 19.48 7.91
C HIS A 545 33.52 20.79 8.55
N ASP A 546 33.84 21.80 7.74
CA ASP A 546 34.38 23.09 8.17
C ASP A 546 33.28 24.06 8.67
N ILE A 547 32.01 23.66 8.62
CA ILE A 547 30.86 24.41 9.15
C ILE A 547 30.93 24.50 10.68
N ALA A 548 30.76 25.69 11.25
CA ALA A 548 30.69 25.85 12.70
C ALA A 548 29.40 25.22 13.25
N GLY A 549 29.53 24.30 14.23
CA GLY A 549 28.40 23.72 14.96
C GLY A 549 27.73 22.50 14.32
N VAL A 550 28.44 21.71 13.50
CA VAL A 550 27.95 20.41 13.02
C VAL A 550 27.57 19.50 14.20
N SER A 551 26.45 18.77 14.09
CA SER A 551 26.06 17.78 15.09
C SER A 551 26.96 16.54 15.02
N VAL A 552 27.16 15.86 16.16
CA VAL A 552 28.00 14.65 16.25
C VAL A 552 27.56 13.54 15.27
N GLU A 553 26.26 13.47 14.96
CA GLU A 553 25.70 12.57 13.94
C GLU A 553 26.01 13.03 12.51
N GLY A 554 26.03 14.34 12.25
CA GLY A 554 26.47 14.92 10.99
C GLY A 554 27.96 14.68 10.73
N GLU A 555 28.81 14.86 11.74
CA GLU A 555 30.24 14.52 11.65
C GLU A 555 30.45 13.03 11.33
N ALA A 556 29.73 12.13 12.01
CA ALA A 556 29.80 10.70 11.75
C ALA A 556 29.34 10.36 10.31
N ALA A 557 28.32 11.03 9.78
CA ALA A 557 27.89 10.87 8.41
C ALA A 557 28.92 11.39 7.39
N ILE A 558 29.56 12.54 7.65
CA ILE A 558 30.63 13.09 6.81
C ILE A 558 31.82 12.12 6.76
N LEU A 559 32.29 11.65 7.92
CA LEU A 559 33.44 10.75 8.04
C LEU A 559 33.18 9.39 7.37
N LEU A 560 31.96 8.85 7.46
CA LEU A 560 31.54 7.65 6.73
C LEU A 560 31.69 7.82 5.21
N TRP A 561 31.22 8.94 4.65
CA TRP A 561 31.31 9.18 3.21
C TRP A 561 32.72 9.55 2.75
N LYS A 562 33.54 10.20 3.60
CA LYS A 562 34.98 10.36 3.35
C LYS A 562 35.70 9.01 3.30
N GLY A 563 35.43 8.12 4.25
CA GLY A 563 35.96 6.74 4.24
C GLY A 563 35.58 5.96 2.97
N LYS A 564 34.33 6.10 2.48
CA LYS A 564 33.90 5.53 1.19
C LYS A 564 34.69 6.08 -0.01
N CYS A 565 35.02 7.38 -0.03
CA CYS A 565 35.85 7.99 -1.08
C CYS A 565 37.28 7.42 -1.08
N CYS A 566 37.94 7.37 0.08
CA CYS A 566 39.26 6.75 0.22
C CYS A 566 39.26 5.27 -0.22
N ARG A 567 38.21 4.52 0.11
CA ARG A 567 38.02 3.12 -0.36
C ARG A 567 37.95 3.02 -1.88
N ALA A 568 37.25 3.94 -2.55
CA ALA A 568 37.16 3.99 -4.01
C ALA A 568 38.51 4.37 -4.65
N GLN A 569 39.28 5.26 -4.01
CA GLN A 569 40.67 5.60 -4.35
C GLN A 569 41.69 4.52 -3.95
N LYS A 570 41.25 3.35 -3.44
CA LYS A 570 42.06 2.24 -2.88
C LYS A 570 42.95 2.60 -1.67
N SER A 571 42.79 3.77 -1.05
CA SER A 571 43.47 4.14 0.19
C SER A 571 42.76 3.52 1.41
N TYR A 572 43.00 2.22 1.62
CA TYR A 572 42.26 1.44 2.63
C TYR A 572 42.67 1.78 4.08
N ASP A 573 43.93 2.12 4.33
CA ASP A 573 44.42 2.54 5.65
C ASP A 573 43.78 3.85 6.11
N GLU A 574 43.73 4.86 5.24
CA GLU A 574 43.07 6.14 5.53
C GLU A 574 41.55 5.96 5.66
N SER A 575 40.97 5.10 4.81
CA SER A 575 39.56 4.73 4.89
C SER A 575 39.19 4.12 6.26
N LEU A 576 39.98 3.18 6.79
CA LEU A 576 39.76 2.64 8.13
C LEU A 576 39.87 3.72 9.21
N GLN A 577 40.93 4.54 9.20
CA GLN A 577 41.10 5.60 10.20
C GLN A 577 39.95 6.63 10.20
N LEU A 578 39.33 6.88 9.04
CA LEU A 578 38.15 7.75 8.92
C LEU A 578 36.89 7.06 9.42
N LEU A 579 36.72 5.77 9.16
CA LEU A 579 35.58 4.98 9.62
C LEU A 579 35.61 4.69 11.12
N GLU A 580 36.78 4.50 11.72
CA GLU A 580 36.97 4.42 13.19
C GLU A 580 36.51 5.73 13.85
N LYS A 581 36.98 6.88 13.35
CA LYS A 581 36.53 8.20 13.81
C LYS A 581 35.03 8.41 13.60
N ALA A 582 34.46 7.90 12.50
CA ALA A 582 33.01 7.91 12.28
C ALA A 582 32.26 7.06 13.32
N PHE A 583 32.79 5.88 13.66
CA PHE A 583 32.21 4.94 14.61
C PHE A 583 32.17 5.51 16.04
N ASP A 584 33.24 6.19 16.45
CA ASP A 584 33.31 6.87 17.76
C ASP A 584 32.27 8.00 17.85
N ARG A 585 32.17 8.85 16.82
CA ARG A 585 31.16 9.93 16.76
C ARG A 585 29.74 9.35 16.73
N ALA A 586 29.46 8.32 15.93
CA ALA A 586 28.17 7.63 15.92
C ALA A 586 27.83 6.98 17.28
N SER A 587 28.85 6.48 17.99
CA SER A 587 28.69 5.91 19.34
C SER A 587 28.40 6.98 20.39
N ALA A 588 29.06 8.14 20.33
CA ALA A 588 28.79 9.28 21.19
C ALA A 588 27.37 9.85 20.96
N ALA A 589 26.95 9.99 19.70
CA ALA A 589 25.58 10.37 19.34
C ALA A 589 24.55 9.35 19.87
N SER A 590 24.83 8.05 19.71
CA SER A 590 23.97 6.98 20.24
C SER A 590 23.88 6.96 21.77
N ALA A 591 24.93 7.38 22.49
CA ALA A 591 24.91 7.47 23.94
C ALA A 591 24.11 8.71 24.43
N ALA A 592 24.32 9.86 23.80
CA ALA A 592 23.58 11.09 24.10
C ALA A 592 22.06 10.91 23.94
N SER A 593 21.63 10.15 22.92
CA SER A 593 20.22 9.84 22.65
C SER A 593 19.49 9.06 23.75
N VAL A 594 20.19 8.43 24.70
CA VAL A 594 19.58 7.64 25.79
C VAL A 594 19.25 8.51 27.02
N CYS A 595 19.91 9.66 27.17
CA CYS A 595 19.80 10.51 28.36
C CYS A 595 18.82 11.69 28.22
N SER A 596 17.89 11.66 27.26
CA SER A 596 16.87 12.70 27.09
C SER A 596 15.55 12.12 26.59
N PRO A 597 14.42 12.32 27.29
CA PRO A 597 13.12 11.75 26.92
C PRO A 597 12.42 12.47 25.76
N SER A 598 13.11 13.35 25.04
CA SER A 598 12.61 14.05 23.86
C SER A 598 13.72 14.23 22.81
N SER A 599 13.62 13.50 21.70
CA SER A 599 14.39 13.77 20.48
C SER A 599 13.47 13.61 19.26
N ALA A 600 13.50 14.59 18.36
CA ALA A 600 12.58 14.63 17.22
C ALA A 600 13.09 13.76 16.06
N ALA A 601 12.23 12.89 15.52
CA ALA A 601 12.54 12.12 14.32
C ALA A 601 12.39 13.00 13.07
N GLY A 602 13.51 13.35 12.45
CA GLY A 602 13.57 14.31 11.33
C GLY A 602 14.87 14.25 10.51
N ALA A 603 15.24 13.04 10.06
CA ALA A 603 16.54 12.69 9.45
C ALA A 603 17.74 12.73 10.44
N PRO A 604 18.88 12.06 10.15
CA PRO A 604 19.18 11.18 9.01
C PRO A 604 18.96 9.69 9.37
N MET A 605 19.86 8.77 9.01
CA MET A 605 19.83 7.39 9.54
C MET A 605 20.09 7.44 11.04
N SER A 606 19.19 6.90 11.87
CA SER A 606 19.35 6.96 13.33
C SER A 606 20.72 6.43 13.76
N ALA A 607 21.29 6.98 14.84
CA ALA A 607 22.64 6.65 15.29
C ALA A 607 22.96 5.14 15.33
N ALA A 608 21.99 4.27 15.65
CA ALA A 608 22.13 2.81 15.57
C ALA A 608 22.28 2.27 14.13
N VAL A 609 21.50 2.78 13.17
CA VAL A 609 21.60 2.43 11.74
C VAL A 609 22.87 3.02 11.11
N LEU A 610 23.24 4.25 11.48
CA LEU A 610 24.51 4.86 11.06
C LEU A 610 25.71 4.05 11.56
N LYS A 611 25.72 3.68 12.85
CA LYS A 611 26.74 2.82 13.47
C LYS A 611 26.83 1.44 12.81
N ARG A 612 25.69 0.82 12.46
CA ARG A 612 25.66 -0.43 11.67
C ARG A 612 26.27 -0.25 10.28
N SER A 613 25.94 0.85 9.57
CA SER A 613 26.50 1.13 8.25
C SER A 613 28.01 1.37 8.28
N ILE A 614 28.52 2.05 9.32
CA ILE A 614 29.96 2.25 9.51
C ILE A 614 30.65 0.91 9.76
N LEU A 615 30.13 0.07 10.66
CA LEU A 615 30.68 -1.27 10.90
C LEU A 615 30.72 -2.16 9.65
N MET A 616 29.72 -2.07 8.77
CA MET A 616 29.72 -2.84 7.52
C MET A 616 30.79 -2.32 6.54
N GLU A 617 30.95 -1.01 6.38
CA GLU A 617 32.05 -0.45 5.58
C GLU A 617 33.42 -0.79 6.17
N MET A 618 33.59 -0.74 7.49
CA MET A 618 34.85 -1.13 8.16
C MET A 618 35.22 -2.59 7.85
N LYS A 619 34.23 -3.50 7.84
CA LYS A 619 34.46 -4.91 7.43
C LYS A 619 34.89 -5.02 5.97
N VAL A 620 34.19 -4.34 5.06
CA VAL A 620 34.51 -4.37 3.61
C VAL A 620 35.90 -3.78 3.34
N VAL A 621 36.23 -2.64 3.93
CA VAL A 621 37.55 -2.00 3.81
C VAL A 621 38.63 -2.88 4.45
N GLY A 622 38.36 -3.50 5.61
CA GLY A 622 39.30 -4.40 6.28
C GLY A 622 39.67 -5.62 5.42
N LEU A 623 38.70 -6.21 4.73
CA LEU A 623 38.93 -7.32 3.78
C LEU A 623 39.71 -6.87 2.54
N LEU A 624 39.37 -5.71 1.97
CA LEU A 624 40.11 -5.14 0.83
C LEU A 624 41.56 -4.79 1.20
N ARG A 625 41.80 -4.29 2.41
CA ARG A 625 43.13 -3.95 2.94
C ARG A 625 44.04 -5.16 3.13
N GLN A 626 43.49 -6.34 3.38
CA GLN A 626 44.27 -7.55 3.68
C GLN A 626 45.00 -8.15 2.47
N GLY A 627 44.88 -7.56 1.27
CA GLY A 627 45.67 -7.96 0.09
C GLY A 627 45.31 -9.34 -0.50
N VAL A 628 44.29 -10.00 0.04
CA VAL A 628 43.82 -11.34 -0.36
C VAL A 628 43.48 -11.43 -1.86
N TYR A 629 43.11 -10.30 -2.48
CA TYR A 629 42.78 -10.19 -3.89
C TYR A 629 44.02 -10.31 -4.79
N ASP A 630 45.09 -9.56 -4.52
CA ASP A 630 46.31 -9.56 -5.35
C ASP A 630 47.12 -10.86 -5.18
N THR A 631 47.04 -11.51 -4.01
CA THR A 631 47.67 -12.83 -3.77
C THR A 631 46.94 -13.99 -4.45
N LEU A 632 45.62 -13.91 -4.68
CA LEU A 632 44.87 -14.90 -5.46
C LEU A 632 44.96 -14.67 -6.99
N LEU A 633 45.34 -13.45 -7.42
CA LEU A 633 45.51 -13.13 -8.85
C LEU A 633 46.95 -13.30 -9.38
N SER A 634 47.94 -13.45 -8.50
CA SER A 634 49.35 -13.60 -8.87
C SER A 634 49.81 -15.05 -9.07
N THR A 635 49.01 -16.04 -8.68
CA THR A 635 49.25 -17.46 -8.97
C THR A 635 48.75 -17.85 -10.37
N ASP A 636 49.41 -17.33 -11.43
CA ASP A 636 49.88 -18.13 -12.59
C ASP A 636 50.39 -17.25 -13.74
N GLU A 637 51.71 -17.03 -13.79
CA GLU A 637 52.46 -16.80 -15.03
C GLU A 637 53.74 -17.66 -15.07
N ASN A 638 53.59 -19.00 -15.10
CA ASN A 638 54.48 -19.92 -15.85
C ASN A 638 54.03 -21.41 -15.78
N GLY A 639 52.86 -21.70 -16.35
CA GLY A 639 52.42 -23.08 -16.58
C GLY A 639 53.18 -23.79 -17.71
N SER A 640 54.43 -24.20 -17.49
CA SER A 640 55.15 -25.09 -18.42
C SER A 640 56.05 -26.10 -17.68
N ALA A 641 55.86 -27.40 -17.99
CA ALA A 641 56.53 -28.49 -17.29
C ALA A 641 57.58 -29.19 -18.18
N SER A 642 58.86 -29.15 -17.79
CA SER A 642 59.86 -30.07 -18.31
C SER A 642 61.14 -30.16 -17.46
N HIS A 643 61.40 -31.36 -16.93
CA HIS A 643 62.71 -31.94 -16.53
C HIS A 643 63.59 -31.25 -15.47
N ALA A 644 64.36 -32.07 -14.77
CA ALA A 644 65.31 -31.69 -13.73
C ALA A 644 66.77 -31.99 -14.16
N ALA A 645 67.72 -31.12 -13.76
CA ALA A 645 69.15 -31.41 -13.70
C ALA A 645 69.88 -30.40 -12.78
N ASP A 646 71.00 -30.84 -12.19
CA ASP A 646 71.75 -30.23 -11.08
C ASP A 646 72.38 -28.83 -11.29
N SER A 647 72.69 -28.19 -10.14
CA SER A 647 74.01 -27.61 -9.74
C SER A 647 74.16 -26.10 -9.44
N ASN A 648 74.62 -25.83 -8.20
CA ASN A 648 75.43 -24.72 -7.63
C ASN A 648 75.46 -23.31 -8.27
N GLY A 649 75.18 -22.25 -7.49
CA GLY A 649 75.26 -20.85 -7.98
C GLY A 649 75.37 -19.63 -7.02
N VAL A 650 75.53 -19.79 -5.70
CA VAL A 650 76.08 -18.82 -4.67
C VAL A 650 75.90 -17.26 -4.82
N ASN A 651 75.44 -16.63 -3.70
CA ASN A 651 75.45 -15.19 -3.31
C ASN A 651 74.37 -14.21 -3.87
N GLY A 652 73.82 -13.33 -3.00
CA GLY A 652 72.84 -12.32 -3.47
C GLY A 652 72.22 -11.25 -2.54
N THR A 653 72.54 -11.12 -1.24
CA THR A 653 72.00 -10.06 -0.31
C THR A 653 70.50 -10.12 0.04
N GLU A 654 70.08 -9.30 1.01
CA GLU A 654 68.80 -9.40 1.76
C GLU A 654 67.80 -8.29 1.38
N GLU A 655 66.51 -8.61 1.30
CA GLU A 655 65.44 -7.76 1.85
C GLU A 655 64.18 -8.59 2.17
N GLY A 656 63.40 -8.16 3.16
CA GLY A 656 62.48 -9.01 3.94
C GLY A 656 61.13 -9.37 3.32
N GLY A 657 61.12 -9.98 2.13
CA GLY A 657 59.91 -10.58 1.56
C GLY A 657 59.53 -11.90 2.23
N ALA A 658 58.47 -11.92 3.03
CA ALA A 658 57.98 -13.15 3.66
C ALA A 658 57.33 -14.09 2.62
N LEU A 659 58.08 -15.07 2.13
CA LEU A 659 57.60 -16.15 1.27
C LEU A 659 56.63 -17.07 2.04
N VAL A 660 55.36 -16.68 2.04
CA VAL A 660 54.22 -17.44 2.55
C VAL A 660 54.02 -18.70 1.68
N SER A 661 53.84 -19.85 2.33
CA SER A 661 53.78 -21.15 1.64
C SER A 661 52.43 -21.36 0.94
N GLY A 662 52.39 -22.18 -0.12
CA GLY A 662 51.14 -22.47 -0.85
C GLY A 662 50.01 -23.03 0.04
N GLY A 663 50.36 -23.70 1.15
CA GLY A 663 49.40 -24.17 2.14
C GLY A 663 48.70 -23.07 2.95
N ASP A 664 49.06 -21.79 2.78
CA ASP A 664 48.31 -20.66 3.36
C ASP A 664 47.28 -20.07 2.37
N ALA A 665 47.52 -20.15 1.06
CA ALA A 665 46.50 -19.83 0.06
C ALA A 665 45.31 -20.81 0.12
N GLU A 666 45.60 -22.10 0.31
CA GLU A 666 44.61 -23.17 0.52
C GLU A 666 43.76 -22.93 1.79
N LYS A 667 44.39 -22.48 2.89
CA LYS A 667 43.68 -22.06 4.12
C LYS A 667 42.83 -20.82 3.88
N THR A 668 43.34 -19.80 3.18
CA THR A 668 42.56 -18.59 2.88
C THR A 668 41.35 -18.88 2.01
N LEU A 669 41.48 -19.78 1.02
CA LEU A 669 40.35 -20.24 0.21
C LEU A 669 39.33 -21.01 1.07
N THR A 670 39.80 -21.90 1.97
CA THR A 670 38.94 -22.62 2.92
C THR A 670 38.18 -21.64 3.84
N GLN A 671 38.85 -20.62 4.39
CA GLN A 671 38.22 -19.58 5.20
C GLN A 671 37.22 -18.73 4.41
N MET A 672 37.47 -18.46 3.12
CA MET A 672 36.48 -17.80 2.25
C MET A 672 35.26 -18.70 2.03
N MET A 673 35.44 -20.01 1.83
CA MET A 673 34.33 -20.96 1.73
C MET A 673 33.52 -21.00 3.03
N GLU A 674 34.17 -21.08 4.21
CA GLU A 674 33.50 -21.00 5.52
C GLU A 674 32.67 -19.71 5.72
N ILE A 675 33.06 -18.60 5.10
CA ILE A 675 32.35 -17.31 5.18
C ILE A 675 31.21 -17.19 4.15
N PHE A 676 31.35 -17.80 2.97
CA PHE A 676 30.40 -17.67 1.86
C PHE A 676 29.40 -18.82 1.74
N HIS A 677 29.65 -19.97 2.35
CA HIS A 677 28.75 -21.14 2.30
C HIS A 677 27.71 -21.09 3.43
N CYS A 678 26.48 -21.52 3.12
CA CYS A 678 25.44 -21.65 4.12
C CYS A 678 25.70 -22.88 5.01
N PRO A 679 25.67 -22.76 6.35
CA PRO A 679 25.79 -23.92 7.25
C PRO A 679 24.65 -24.96 7.16
N LEU A 680 23.62 -24.75 6.33
CA LEU A 680 22.49 -25.68 6.14
C LEU A 680 22.48 -26.38 4.78
N SER A 681 22.76 -25.70 3.67
CA SER A 681 22.90 -26.35 2.35
C SER A 681 24.32 -26.84 2.07
N LEU A 682 25.33 -26.26 2.74
CA LEU A 682 26.75 -26.40 2.42
C LEU A 682 27.09 -25.89 1.00
N GLU A 683 26.22 -25.05 0.44
CA GLU A 683 26.38 -24.37 -0.85
C GLU A 683 26.62 -22.86 -0.63
N LEU A 684 27.16 -22.18 -1.64
CA LEU A 684 27.39 -20.73 -1.63
C LEU A 684 26.05 -19.96 -1.52
N MET A 685 25.98 -18.98 -0.62
CA MET A 685 24.75 -18.19 -0.38
C MET A 685 24.41 -17.24 -1.55
N ASP A 686 23.14 -17.15 -1.94
CA ASP A 686 22.65 -16.09 -2.85
C ASP A 686 22.04 -14.96 -2.02
N ASP A 687 21.11 -15.24 -1.10
CA ASP A 687 20.51 -14.23 -0.22
C ASP A 687 20.88 -14.48 1.26
N PRO A 688 22.12 -14.14 1.68
CA PRO A 688 22.57 -14.35 3.05
C PRO A 688 21.76 -13.52 4.05
N VAL A 689 21.24 -14.18 5.08
CA VAL A 689 20.50 -13.57 6.21
C VAL A 689 21.15 -13.93 7.54
N THR A 690 21.25 -12.95 8.44
CA THR A 690 21.90 -13.09 9.74
C THR A 690 20.86 -13.16 10.86
N THR A 691 21.06 -14.08 11.82
CA THR A 691 20.22 -14.25 13.02
C THR A 691 20.67 -13.30 14.14
N PRO A 692 19.88 -13.08 15.21
CA PRO A 692 20.28 -12.21 16.33
C PRO A 692 21.59 -12.60 17.01
N ASP A 693 21.93 -13.89 16.97
CA ASP A 693 23.16 -14.47 17.53
C ASP A 693 24.40 -14.22 16.64
N GLY A 694 24.20 -13.75 15.41
CA GLY A 694 25.27 -13.42 14.46
C GLY A 694 25.57 -14.49 13.40
N ASN A 695 24.95 -15.68 13.49
CA ASN A 695 25.06 -16.72 12.46
C ASN A 695 24.45 -16.24 11.14
N THR A 696 25.04 -16.60 10.01
CA THR A 696 24.49 -16.24 8.68
C THR A 696 24.18 -17.50 7.87
N TYR A 697 23.04 -17.49 7.19
CA TYR A 697 22.50 -18.62 6.43
C TYR A 697 21.94 -18.12 5.09
N GLU A 698 21.82 -19.00 4.10
CA GLU A 698 20.97 -18.78 2.93
C GLU A 698 19.50 -18.68 3.37
N ARG A 699 18.80 -17.62 2.95
CA ARG A 699 17.40 -17.34 3.31
C ARG A 699 16.51 -18.56 3.19
N SER A 700 16.49 -19.19 2.02
CA SER A 700 15.57 -20.28 1.71
C SER A 700 15.72 -21.44 2.70
N MET A 701 16.96 -21.78 3.04
CA MET A 701 17.31 -22.88 3.96
C MET A 701 16.92 -22.58 5.41
N ILE A 702 17.19 -21.38 5.93
CA ILE A 702 16.84 -21.04 7.33
C ILE A 702 15.33 -20.82 7.50
N GLU A 703 14.65 -20.25 6.51
CA GLU A 703 13.19 -20.12 6.53
C GLU A 703 12.52 -21.51 6.49
N GLN A 704 13.02 -22.44 5.65
CA GLN A 704 12.57 -23.83 5.63
C GLN A 704 12.87 -24.57 6.95
N HIS A 705 14.02 -24.33 7.59
CA HIS A 705 14.34 -24.92 8.89
C HIS A 705 13.33 -24.49 9.96
N LEU A 706 13.01 -23.20 10.03
CA LEU A 706 12.05 -22.65 10.99
C LEU A 706 10.62 -23.19 10.78
N GLU A 707 10.25 -23.49 9.53
CA GLU A 707 8.93 -24.00 9.16
C GLU A 707 8.79 -25.53 9.34
N ILE A 708 9.87 -26.31 9.18
CA ILE A 708 9.83 -27.78 9.27
C ILE A 708 10.34 -28.32 10.62
N ASN A 709 11.46 -27.80 11.12
CA ASN A 709 12.15 -28.34 12.30
C ASN A 709 11.79 -27.59 13.60
N GLY A 710 11.41 -26.31 13.49
CA GLY A 710 10.88 -25.49 14.57
C GLY A 710 11.62 -24.17 14.78
N CYS A 711 11.05 -23.32 15.63
CA CYS A 711 11.47 -21.94 15.86
C CYS A 711 12.77 -21.79 16.69
N PHE A 712 13.89 -22.30 16.19
CA PHE A 712 15.22 -22.14 16.81
C PHE A 712 16.34 -21.98 15.77
N ASP A 713 17.47 -21.38 16.17
CA ASP A 713 18.68 -21.27 15.36
C ASP A 713 19.37 -22.65 15.25
N PRO A 714 19.66 -23.17 14.05
CA PRO A 714 20.25 -24.50 13.87
C PRO A 714 21.56 -24.75 14.62
N LEU A 715 22.40 -23.72 14.78
CA LEU A 715 23.73 -23.82 15.38
C LEU A 715 23.71 -23.56 16.88
N THR A 716 23.06 -22.48 17.33
CA THR A 716 23.04 -22.11 18.78
C THR A 716 21.88 -22.75 19.55
N ARG A 717 20.83 -23.22 18.86
CA ARG A 717 19.55 -23.68 19.42
C ARG A 717 18.81 -22.61 20.25
N ALA A 718 19.18 -21.34 20.09
CA ALA A 718 18.45 -20.22 20.67
C ALA A 718 17.06 -20.07 20.01
N PRO A 719 16.01 -19.60 20.72
CA PRO A 719 14.71 -19.35 20.12
C PRO A 719 14.79 -18.32 18.99
N LEU A 720 14.36 -18.70 17.79
CA LEU A 720 14.49 -17.91 16.57
C LEU A 720 13.18 -17.91 15.80
N THR A 721 12.81 -16.78 15.22
CA THR A 721 11.60 -16.61 14.42
C THR A 721 11.91 -15.91 13.10
N LYS A 722 11.08 -16.15 12.08
CA LYS A 722 11.28 -15.67 10.71
C LYS A 722 11.40 -14.13 10.61
N SER A 723 10.77 -13.39 11.52
CA SER A 723 10.85 -11.93 11.64
C SER A 723 12.16 -11.40 12.25
N GLN A 724 13.02 -12.27 12.80
CA GLN A 724 14.32 -11.91 13.36
C GLN A 724 15.50 -12.11 12.37
N LEU A 725 15.21 -12.59 11.15
CA LEU A 725 16.20 -12.78 10.08
C LEU A 725 16.50 -11.45 9.37
N HIS A 726 17.74 -10.97 9.47
CA HIS A 726 18.16 -9.68 8.91
C HIS A 726 18.98 -9.87 7.62
N PRO A 727 18.62 -9.27 6.47
CA PRO A 727 19.40 -9.42 5.23
C PRO A 727 20.85 -8.91 5.38
N ASN A 728 21.83 -9.78 5.18
CA ASN A 728 23.25 -9.46 5.27
C ASN A 728 23.75 -8.85 3.95
N ARG A 729 23.24 -7.64 3.65
CA ARG A 729 23.55 -6.91 2.41
C ARG A 729 25.05 -6.66 2.21
N ALA A 730 25.82 -6.56 3.29
CA ALA A 730 27.27 -6.40 3.20
C ALA A 730 27.97 -7.67 2.70
N LEU A 731 27.56 -8.85 3.19
CA LEU A 731 28.05 -10.13 2.67
C LEU A 731 27.58 -10.36 1.23
N LYS A 732 26.30 -10.06 0.92
CA LYS A 732 25.79 -10.17 -0.45
C LYS A 732 26.56 -9.27 -1.42
N GLN A 733 26.77 -7.99 -1.10
CA GLN A 733 27.54 -7.07 -1.93
C GLN A 733 29.02 -7.46 -2.06
N LEU A 734 29.63 -8.02 -1.00
CA LEU A 734 30.98 -8.58 -1.06
C LEU A 734 31.03 -9.76 -2.04
N MET A 735 30.10 -10.69 -1.95
CA MET A 735 30.01 -11.86 -2.83
C MET A 735 29.68 -11.46 -4.28
N GLU A 736 28.73 -10.55 -4.51
CA GLU A 736 28.44 -9.96 -5.83
C GLU A 736 29.69 -9.31 -6.45
N THR A 737 30.48 -8.57 -5.65
CA THR A 737 31.73 -7.97 -6.11
C THR A 737 32.78 -9.03 -6.47
N LEU A 738 32.99 -10.01 -5.59
CA LEU A 738 34.00 -11.06 -5.77
C LEU A 738 33.66 -12.04 -6.91
N LEU A 739 32.38 -12.36 -7.12
CA LEU A 739 31.91 -13.19 -8.23
C LEU A 739 31.88 -12.42 -9.57
N SER A 740 31.89 -11.09 -9.54
CA SER A 740 32.01 -10.27 -10.76
C SER A 740 33.41 -10.31 -11.38
N ASP A 741 34.44 -10.68 -10.61
CA ASP A 741 35.76 -11.02 -11.18
C ASP A 741 35.71 -12.42 -11.79
N HIS A 742 35.89 -12.47 -13.11
CA HIS A 742 35.81 -13.70 -13.88
C HIS A 742 36.81 -14.78 -13.43
N ARG A 743 38.00 -14.39 -12.92
CA ARG A 743 38.99 -15.35 -12.41
C ARG A 743 38.57 -15.95 -11.09
N LEU A 744 38.10 -15.13 -10.15
CA LEU A 744 37.73 -15.59 -8.82
C LEU A 744 36.40 -16.36 -8.82
N GLY A 745 35.44 -15.95 -9.67
CA GLY A 745 34.20 -16.68 -9.91
C GLY A 745 34.43 -18.08 -10.48
N LEU A 746 35.40 -18.25 -11.40
CA LEU A 746 35.80 -19.56 -11.91
C LEU A 746 36.46 -20.43 -10.83
N LEU A 747 37.34 -19.86 -10.00
CA LEU A 747 37.97 -20.56 -8.88
C LEU A 747 36.92 -21.07 -7.88
N LEU A 748 36.04 -20.20 -7.38
CA LEU A 748 35.01 -20.57 -6.41
C LEU A 748 34.01 -21.59 -6.98
N ALA A 749 33.63 -21.48 -8.26
CA ALA A 749 32.78 -22.47 -8.93
C ALA A 749 33.48 -23.84 -9.15
N SER A 750 34.81 -23.87 -9.23
CA SER A 750 35.58 -25.13 -9.29
C SER A 750 35.72 -25.85 -7.95
N CYS A 751 35.38 -25.18 -6.84
CA CYS A 751 35.41 -25.73 -5.48
C CYS A 751 34.02 -26.13 -4.96
N SER A 752 32.95 -25.94 -5.75
CA SER A 752 31.57 -26.35 -5.42
C SER A 752 31.15 -27.65 -6.13
N THR A 753 32.09 -28.58 -6.34
CA THR A 753 31.89 -29.89 -7.00
C THR A 753 32.73 -30.98 -6.33
#